data_AF-A0A2D9C3A3-F1
#
_entry.id   AF-A0A2D9C3A3-F1
#
_cell.length_a   1.000
_cell.length_b   1.000
_cell.length_c   1.000
_cell.angle_alpha   90.00
_cell.angle_beta   90.00
_cell.angle_gamma   90.00
#
_symmetry.space_group_name_H-M   'P 1'
#
loop_
_entity.id
_entity.type
_entity.pdbx_description
1 polymer ?
#
loop_
_entity_poly.entity_id
_entity_poly.type
_entity_poly.pdbx_seq_one_letter_code
_entity_poly.pdbx_strand_id
1 'polypeptide(L)'
;RVVTANPGVVQSFWLYCWLPFRSAGSEYTLKAFEAIDQGGSDNPAEIGFRAGRMLGSYQVYNPQIQPANVGLLGVLGTYQLGLEQYGYTISANPWMLFAHELQRTSSGLTIDNLPDRWQGLRSLDTIVWSTATTASHDPGRLTPEKARALREWVQRGGHLVVVLQSSGDPWYLGSHPLRPLLPAVETPKRLEGVDLERYRTLITEDAETPLPSNAVVYSFTPAEDAAQHEAMPILKSQDGETVVVRRLLGSGMVTVVGLPLNHGQLRRVGAPDAEAFWHRVLGLRGDVKRLDQMSKQETSDVQRRSPLSFDEGISRAISKTGTAVQGVFFGVVVFVLYWVIAGPLGYAILKQRKLTQHAWIGFVACIAGFTTIAWLGATAMRPKRANISHLTFIEQVAGQDIQRTRSFFSAMLPSYGQATVSTIDPEQGTGFGVQDSTDLLIPWGSPDTGSVLGGGFPDNSGYRVQSRSPAALSVPTRATVKSFMSDWAGDSGWGMPYVVGELGDIGQARLSVEGLVVSGKVAHNLPAPMKDVRVFVISREAPINRVGQEFGRRMIAQATVYAPDFGTNGWEPGNAIELRDITSLDSSGRRQLQQNYFETAVRYGVDNSGLTTNRGSLTDRLVAGRFITQFEPPRFGAATSDPVGDRLATRRVMHGWDLGRWFTQPTVIITGVVQIEKDEASEDAMPTPVWVNGRRVPATGTTVVTWVYPLDPAPPAYPVFDRSGEENINIDSN
;
A
#
# COMPACT_ATOMS: atom_id res chain seq x y z
N ARG A 1 24.05 9.62 -6.51
CA ARG A 1 23.90 9.83 -7.98
C ARG A 1 25.20 10.43 -8.47
N VAL A 2 25.80 9.92 -9.56
CA VAL A 2 26.94 10.58 -10.20
C VAL A 2 26.37 11.63 -11.15
N VAL A 3 26.85 12.85 -11.01
CA VAL A 3 26.39 14.01 -11.78
C VAL A 3 27.61 14.65 -12.42
N THR A 4 27.56 14.83 -13.74
CA THR A 4 28.57 15.59 -14.47
C THR A 4 28.10 17.03 -14.54
N ALA A 5 28.83 17.94 -13.89
CA ALA A 5 28.54 19.36 -13.96
C ALA A 5 29.17 19.95 -15.23
N ASN A 6 28.36 20.64 -16.03
CA ASN A 6 28.86 21.42 -17.17
C ASN A 6 29.22 22.84 -16.72
N PRO A 7 30.48 23.30 -16.94
CA PRO A 7 30.89 24.64 -16.54
C PRO A 7 29.96 25.72 -17.09
N GLY A 8 29.52 26.65 -16.23
CA GLY A 8 28.65 27.78 -16.61
C GLY A 8 27.17 27.44 -16.83
N VAL A 9 26.76 26.18 -16.69
CA VAL A 9 25.36 25.76 -16.87
C VAL A 9 24.75 25.33 -15.54
N VAL A 10 23.64 25.95 -15.16
CA VAL A 10 22.84 25.49 -14.01
C VAL A 10 22.10 24.22 -14.42
N GLN A 11 22.33 23.14 -13.68
CA GLN A 11 21.70 21.85 -13.90
C GLN A 11 21.02 21.38 -12.62
N SER A 12 19.79 20.88 -12.74
CA SER A 12 18.99 20.39 -11.63
C SER A 12 18.81 18.87 -11.73
N PHE A 13 18.84 18.19 -10.58
CA PHE A 13 18.73 16.73 -10.52
C PHE A 13 17.83 16.33 -9.37
N TRP A 14 17.00 15.31 -9.59
CA TRP A 14 16.25 14.68 -8.51
C TRP A 14 17.16 13.77 -7.67
N LEU A 15 16.98 13.87 -6.35
CA LEU A 15 17.60 13.00 -5.35
C LEU A 15 16.49 12.30 -4.58
N TYR A 16 16.58 10.98 -4.50
CA TYR A 16 15.62 10.14 -3.80
C TYR A 16 16.22 9.65 -2.50
N CYS A 17 15.56 9.97 -1.39
CA CYS A 17 15.94 9.48 -0.07
C CYS A 17 14.71 9.02 0.68
N TRP A 18 14.85 7.94 1.45
CA TRP A 18 13.84 7.52 2.39
C TRP A 18 13.95 8.35 3.66
N LEU A 19 12.88 9.04 4.01
CA LEU A 19 12.81 9.82 5.25
C LEU A 19 12.35 8.90 6.40
N PRO A 20 13.01 8.92 7.57
CA PRO A 20 12.54 8.21 8.75
C PRO A 20 11.10 8.60 9.13
N PHE A 21 10.36 7.74 9.84
CA PHE A 21 8.96 8.01 10.19
C PHE A 21 8.74 9.24 11.09
N ARG A 22 9.76 9.72 11.79
CA ARG A 22 9.73 10.91 12.67
C ARG A 22 10.49 12.09 12.05
N SER A 23 10.14 12.40 10.81
CA SER A 23 10.85 13.37 9.96
C SER A 23 10.17 14.74 9.87
N ALA A 24 8.88 14.82 10.18
CA ALA A 24 8.15 16.09 10.15
C ALA A 24 8.80 17.10 11.10
N GLY A 25 9.09 18.30 10.58
CA GLY A 25 9.77 19.37 11.33
C GLY A 25 11.26 19.15 11.57
N SER A 26 11.87 18.09 11.02
CA SER A 26 13.32 17.85 11.12
C SER A 26 14.11 18.68 10.09
N GLU A 27 15.34 19.05 10.47
CA GLU A 27 16.32 19.64 9.56
C GLU A 27 17.23 18.54 8.99
N TYR A 28 17.54 18.64 7.70
CA TYR A 28 18.44 17.72 7.01
C TYR A 28 19.63 18.45 6.45
N THR A 29 20.82 17.87 6.57
CA THR A 29 22.01 18.42 5.93
C THR A 29 22.29 17.68 4.62
N LEU A 30 22.14 18.35 3.48
CA LEU A 30 22.66 17.87 2.21
C LEU A 30 24.15 18.18 2.14
N LYS A 31 24.96 17.19 1.76
CA LYS A 31 26.42 17.34 1.57
C LYS A 31 26.81 16.80 0.21
N ALA A 32 27.55 17.60 -0.54
CA ALA A 32 28.12 17.22 -1.84
C ALA A 32 29.62 16.97 -1.69
N PHE A 33 30.11 15.90 -2.31
CA PHE A 33 31.51 15.49 -2.26
C PHE A 33 32.03 15.27 -3.67
N GLU A 34 33.34 15.47 -3.86
CA GLU A 34 34.06 15.08 -5.07
C GLU A 34 33.95 13.56 -5.26
N ALA A 35 33.63 13.12 -6.48
CA ALA A 35 33.54 11.71 -6.81
C ALA A 35 34.93 11.23 -7.28
N ILE A 36 35.63 10.47 -6.43
CA ILE A 36 36.92 9.87 -6.79
C ILE A 36 36.66 8.48 -7.33
N ASP A 37 36.95 8.27 -8.61
CA ASP A 37 36.83 6.97 -9.28
C ASP A 37 37.71 5.92 -8.57
N GLN A 38 37.14 4.75 -8.33
CA GLN A 38 37.81 3.60 -7.71
C GLN A 38 38.06 2.46 -8.70
N GLY A 39 37.70 2.62 -9.98
CA GLY A 39 37.56 1.52 -10.93
C GLY A 39 36.20 0.85 -10.76
N GLY A 40 35.46 0.68 -11.86
CA GLY A 40 34.16 0.01 -11.85
C GLY A 40 34.33 -1.51 -11.79
N SER A 41 33.53 -2.17 -10.95
CA SER A 41 33.24 -3.60 -11.09
C SER A 41 31.87 -3.76 -11.77
N ASP A 42 31.62 -4.93 -12.38
CA ASP A 42 30.31 -5.29 -12.94
C ASP A 42 29.22 -5.51 -11.87
N ASN A 43 29.54 -5.33 -10.58
CA ASN A 43 28.60 -5.54 -9.48
C ASN A 43 27.65 -4.33 -9.33
N PRO A 44 26.33 -4.50 -9.52
CA PRO A 44 25.37 -3.39 -9.47
C PRO A 44 25.25 -2.70 -8.10
N ALA A 45 25.80 -3.27 -7.03
CA ALA A 45 25.86 -2.68 -5.70
C ALA A 45 27.19 -2.00 -5.36
N GLU A 46 28.22 -2.15 -6.19
CA GLU A 46 29.54 -1.58 -5.95
C GLU A 46 29.60 -0.17 -6.53
N ILE A 47 29.77 0.81 -5.65
CA ILE A 47 29.86 2.21 -6.06
C ILE A 47 31.26 2.42 -6.61
N GLY A 48 31.40 2.55 -7.93
CA GLY A 48 32.68 2.86 -8.60
C GLY A 48 33.30 4.21 -8.22
N PHE A 49 32.73 4.92 -7.24
CA PHE A 49 33.21 6.20 -6.75
C PHE A 49 33.22 6.23 -5.22
N ARG A 50 34.31 6.73 -4.63
CA ARG A 50 34.36 7.10 -3.21
C ARG A 50 34.18 8.61 -3.05
N ALA A 51 33.58 9.01 -1.94
CA ALA A 51 33.52 10.43 -1.57
C ALA A 51 34.94 10.95 -1.27
N GLY A 52 35.36 11.97 -2.00
CA GLY A 52 36.58 12.74 -1.81
C GLY A 52 36.35 13.94 -0.90
N ARG A 53 36.91 15.10 -1.28
CA ARG A 53 36.70 16.35 -0.51
C ARG A 53 35.23 16.79 -0.56
N MET A 54 34.75 17.41 0.51
CA MET A 54 33.43 18.04 0.52
C MET A 54 33.46 19.29 -0.35
N LEU A 55 32.57 19.35 -1.34
CA LEU A 55 32.44 20.48 -2.27
C LEU A 55 31.45 21.53 -1.77
N GLY A 56 30.47 21.11 -0.96
CA GLY A 56 29.47 22.01 -0.41
C GLY A 56 28.53 21.31 0.56
N SER A 57 27.82 22.10 1.34
CA SER A 57 26.77 21.62 2.24
C SER A 57 25.64 22.63 2.30
N TYR A 58 24.41 22.14 2.43
CA TYR A 58 23.21 22.96 2.49
C TYR A 58 22.25 22.37 3.53
N GLN A 59 21.70 23.21 4.39
CA GLN A 59 20.65 22.80 5.33
C GLN A 59 19.29 22.88 4.64
N VAL A 60 18.60 21.75 4.61
CA VAL A 60 17.26 21.60 4.06
C VAL A 60 16.30 21.50 5.24
N TYR A 61 15.56 22.57 5.47
CA TYR A 61 14.34 22.54 6.26
C TYR A 61 13.16 22.58 5.30
N ASN A 62 12.31 21.56 5.34
CA ASN A 62 11.10 21.52 4.54
C ASN A 62 9.86 21.35 5.43
N PRO A 63 9.11 22.43 5.72
CA PRO A 63 7.90 22.35 6.54
C PRO A 63 6.76 21.58 5.86
N GLN A 64 6.88 21.25 4.57
CA GLN A 64 5.88 20.47 3.83
C GLN A 64 5.97 18.96 4.10
N ILE A 65 7.04 18.48 4.75
CA ILE A 65 7.14 17.07 5.15
C ILE A 65 6.01 16.74 6.13
N GLN A 66 5.13 15.83 5.73
CA GLN A 66 4.01 15.40 6.56
C GLN A 66 4.39 14.25 7.51
N PRO A 67 3.70 14.12 8.65
CA PRO A 67 3.78 12.93 9.49
C PRO A 67 3.42 11.66 8.72
N ALA A 68 3.97 10.52 9.15
CA ALA A 68 3.80 9.24 8.47
C ALA A 68 2.36 8.68 8.45
N ASN A 69 1.45 9.24 9.23
CA ASN A 69 0.04 8.84 9.31
C ASN A 69 -0.90 9.72 8.47
N VAL A 70 -0.34 10.56 7.60
CA VAL A 70 -1.08 11.47 6.72
C VAL A 70 -0.89 11.00 5.27
N GLY A 71 -2.00 10.73 4.59
CA GLY A 71 -2.00 10.43 3.15
C GLY A 71 -1.79 11.70 2.31
N LEU A 72 -1.26 11.54 1.10
CA LEU A 72 -1.00 12.67 0.21
C LEU A 72 -1.70 12.53 -1.14
N LEU A 73 -2.31 13.63 -1.58
CA LEU A 73 -2.86 13.80 -2.92
C LEU A 73 -2.03 14.84 -3.68
N GLY A 74 -1.61 14.53 -4.90
CA GLY A 74 -0.92 15.49 -5.77
C GLY A 74 -1.92 16.18 -6.70
N VAL A 75 -1.79 17.49 -6.88
CA VAL A 75 -2.56 18.21 -7.91
C VAL A 75 -1.62 18.96 -8.85
N LEU A 76 -1.61 18.51 -10.11
CA LEU A 76 -0.93 19.14 -11.24
C LEU A 76 -1.84 20.22 -11.83
N GLY A 77 -1.58 21.47 -11.46
CA GLY A 77 -2.43 22.61 -11.78
C GLY A 77 -2.67 23.52 -10.58
N THR A 78 -3.22 24.69 -10.85
CA THR A 78 -3.37 25.77 -9.86
C THR A 78 -4.52 25.57 -8.89
N TYR A 79 -5.48 24.71 -9.22
CA TYR A 79 -6.75 24.59 -8.49
C TYR A 79 -6.91 23.20 -7.90
N GLN A 80 -7.35 23.15 -6.64
CA GLN A 80 -7.49 21.92 -5.85
C GLN A 80 -8.78 21.14 -6.15
N LEU A 81 -9.74 21.74 -6.87
CA LEU A 81 -10.98 21.09 -7.34
C LEU A 81 -11.84 20.47 -6.23
N GLY A 82 -11.84 21.01 -5.01
CA GLY A 82 -12.60 20.47 -3.88
C GLY A 82 -11.86 19.39 -3.09
N LEU A 83 -10.67 18.94 -3.53
CA LEU A 83 -9.87 17.94 -2.81
C LEU A 83 -9.31 18.46 -1.48
N GLU A 84 -9.27 19.77 -1.28
CA GLU A 84 -8.88 20.38 0.00
C GLU A 84 -9.80 20.03 1.16
N GLN A 85 -11.03 19.59 0.86
CA GLN A 85 -12.01 19.19 1.85
C GLN A 85 -11.54 17.98 2.68
N TYR A 86 -10.70 17.11 2.11
CA TYR A 86 -10.10 15.97 2.85
C TYR A 86 -9.03 16.39 3.86
N GLY A 87 -8.54 17.63 3.78
CA GLY A 87 -7.48 18.17 4.62
C GLY A 87 -7.96 19.00 5.80
N TYR A 88 -9.27 19.09 6.05
CA TYR A 88 -9.80 19.86 7.18
C TYR A 88 -9.37 19.24 8.52
N THR A 89 -8.90 20.09 9.43
CA THR A 89 -8.40 19.72 10.77
C THR A 89 -8.87 20.72 11.82
N ILE A 90 -9.03 20.27 13.07
CA ILE A 90 -9.29 21.10 14.25
C ILE A 90 -8.00 21.15 15.05
N SER A 91 -7.57 22.36 15.45
CA SER A 91 -6.31 22.56 16.17
C SER A 91 -5.09 22.09 15.34
N ALA A 92 -3.94 21.96 15.98
CA ALA A 92 -2.70 21.44 15.38
C ALA A 92 -2.64 19.89 15.33
N ASN A 93 -3.72 19.19 15.70
CA ASN A 93 -3.74 17.72 15.67
C ASN A 93 -3.92 17.21 14.23
N PRO A 94 -3.13 16.21 13.80
CA PRO A 94 -3.18 15.69 12.42
C PRO A 94 -4.31 14.68 12.23
N TRP A 95 -5.47 14.90 12.85
CA TRP A 95 -6.59 13.96 12.84
C TRP A 95 -7.61 14.46 11.83
N MET A 96 -8.07 13.59 10.94
CA MET A 96 -9.18 13.95 10.08
C MET A 96 -10.44 14.11 10.92
N LEU A 97 -11.20 15.15 10.61
CA LEU A 97 -12.43 15.43 11.34
C LEU A 97 -13.43 14.32 11.17
N PHE A 98 -13.70 13.91 9.94
CA PHE A 98 -14.86 13.07 9.63
C PHE A 98 -14.55 11.78 8.88
N ALA A 99 -13.30 11.34 8.98
CA ALA A 99 -12.89 10.00 8.57
C ALA A 99 -11.76 9.52 9.48
N HIS A 100 -11.07 8.46 9.06
CA HIS A 100 -10.00 7.85 9.84
C HIS A 100 -8.59 8.31 9.42
N GLU A 101 -8.41 8.70 8.17
CA GLU A 101 -7.10 9.06 7.62
C GLU A 101 -7.13 10.47 7.03
N LEU A 102 -6.29 11.36 7.56
CA LEU A 102 -6.15 12.71 7.02
C LEU A 102 -5.43 12.65 5.67
N GLN A 103 -5.99 13.30 4.65
CA GLN A 103 -5.33 13.46 3.36
C GLN A 103 -4.97 14.93 3.12
N ARG A 104 -3.70 15.19 2.82
CA ARG A 104 -3.23 16.53 2.49
C ARG A 104 -2.99 16.66 0.99
N THR A 105 -3.57 17.71 0.41
CA THR A 105 -3.42 18.04 -1.00
C THR A 105 -2.18 18.90 -1.23
N SER A 106 -1.22 18.37 -1.98
CA SER A 106 -0.08 19.11 -2.52
C SER A 106 -0.47 19.73 -3.87
N SER A 107 -0.92 20.99 -3.84
CA SER A 107 -1.41 21.72 -5.01
C SER A 107 -0.37 22.60 -5.68
N GLY A 108 -0.63 23.02 -6.92
CA GLY A 108 0.25 23.92 -7.66
C GLY A 108 1.47 23.21 -8.24
N LEU A 109 1.45 21.87 -8.32
CA LEU A 109 2.53 21.13 -8.94
C LEU A 109 2.55 21.44 -10.44
N THR A 110 3.75 21.74 -10.94
CA THR A 110 4.02 21.87 -12.37
C THR A 110 4.71 20.62 -12.88
N ILE A 111 4.85 20.49 -14.21
CA ILE A 111 5.65 19.41 -14.81
C ILE A 111 7.09 19.43 -14.31
N ASP A 112 7.65 20.60 -14.01
CA ASP A 112 9.01 20.72 -13.48
C ASP A 112 9.16 20.17 -12.07
N ASN A 113 8.07 20.17 -11.29
CA ASN A 113 8.01 19.56 -9.96
C ASN A 113 7.83 18.05 -10.00
N LEU A 114 7.54 17.45 -11.16
CA LEU A 114 7.41 16.00 -11.28
C LEU A 114 8.79 15.31 -11.19
N PRO A 115 8.94 14.31 -10.30
CA PRO A 115 10.12 13.47 -10.22
C PRO A 115 10.47 12.78 -11.55
N ASP A 116 11.77 12.57 -11.79
CA ASP A 116 12.27 11.81 -12.96
C ASP A 116 12.18 10.27 -12.78
N ARG A 117 11.67 9.81 -11.63
CA ARG A 117 11.44 8.40 -11.28
C ARG A 117 10.27 8.22 -10.31
N TRP A 118 9.66 7.03 -10.36
CA TRP A 118 8.46 6.71 -9.59
C TRP A 118 8.67 6.78 -8.08
N GLN A 119 9.90 6.60 -7.55
CA GLN A 119 10.15 6.63 -6.11
C GLN A 119 9.77 7.97 -5.47
N GLY A 120 9.85 9.07 -6.22
CA GLY A 120 9.40 10.38 -5.73
C GLY A 120 7.88 10.56 -5.73
N LEU A 121 7.16 9.71 -6.47
CA LEU A 121 5.69 9.70 -6.52
C LEU A 121 5.09 8.71 -5.53
N ARG A 122 5.90 7.81 -4.96
CA ARG A 122 5.46 6.72 -4.06
C ARG A 122 4.61 7.20 -2.86
N SER A 123 4.85 8.41 -2.37
CA SER A 123 4.07 8.96 -1.24
C SER A 123 2.69 9.48 -1.63
N LEU A 124 2.44 9.68 -2.93
CA LEU A 124 1.16 10.13 -3.46
C LEU A 124 0.32 8.91 -3.85
N ASP A 125 -0.88 8.80 -3.26
CA ASP A 125 -1.83 7.75 -3.63
C ASP A 125 -2.51 8.08 -4.97
N THR A 126 -2.82 9.37 -5.16
CA THR A 126 -3.50 9.89 -6.35
C THR A 126 -2.82 11.16 -6.84
N ILE A 127 -2.77 11.34 -8.16
CA ILE A 127 -2.37 12.58 -8.82
C ILE A 127 -3.53 13.04 -9.70
N VAL A 128 -4.04 14.24 -9.44
CA VAL A 128 -5.09 14.87 -10.25
C VAL A 128 -4.48 15.94 -11.15
N TRP A 129 -4.59 15.75 -12.45
CA TRP A 129 -4.14 16.68 -13.47
C TRP A 129 -5.30 17.59 -13.86
N SER A 130 -5.32 18.79 -13.27
CA SER A 130 -6.45 19.72 -13.32
C SER A 130 -6.31 20.83 -14.36
N THR A 131 -5.13 21.00 -14.96
CA THR A 131 -4.87 22.02 -15.99
C THR A 131 -3.87 21.50 -17.00
N ALA A 132 -4.14 21.67 -18.30
CA ALA A 132 -3.23 21.26 -19.39
C ALA A 132 -2.94 22.39 -20.39
N THR A 133 -3.35 23.63 -20.07
CA THR A 133 -3.43 24.75 -21.05
C THR A 133 -2.32 25.77 -20.92
N THR A 134 -1.61 25.77 -19.79
CA THR A 134 -0.42 26.61 -19.61
C THR A 134 0.82 25.80 -19.92
N ALA A 135 1.85 26.45 -20.46
CA ALA A 135 3.08 25.76 -20.83
C ALA A 135 3.71 24.97 -19.66
N SER A 136 3.50 25.34 -18.40
CA SER A 136 4.06 24.60 -17.25
C SER A 136 3.29 23.32 -16.89
N HIS A 137 2.11 23.09 -17.48
CA HIS A 137 1.23 21.95 -17.18
C HIS A 137 0.79 21.17 -18.42
N ASP A 138 1.25 21.54 -19.62
CA ASP A 138 0.95 20.86 -20.89
C ASP A 138 1.59 19.47 -20.94
N PRO A 139 0.80 18.37 -21.04
CA PRO A 139 1.33 17.01 -21.08
C PRO A 139 2.32 16.76 -22.24
N GLY A 140 2.27 17.56 -23.32
CA GLY A 140 3.24 17.50 -24.42
C GLY A 140 4.67 17.86 -24.02
N ARG A 141 4.87 18.58 -22.90
CA ARG A 141 6.20 18.94 -22.38
C ARG A 141 6.82 17.91 -21.43
N LEU A 142 6.13 16.81 -21.17
CA LEU A 142 6.70 15.72 -20.37
C LEU A 142 7.93 15.15 -21.08
N THR A 143 9.06 15.17 -20.36
CA THR A 143 10.26 14.42 -20.77
C THR A 143 9.97 12.91 -20.70
N PRO A 144 10.61 12.09 -21.55
CA PRO A 144 10.44 10.63 -21.53
C PRO A 144 10.62 10.01 -20.13
N GLU A 145 11.56 10.50 -19.33
CA GLU A 145 11.86 9.99 -17.99
C GLU A 145 10.70 10.22 -17.01
N LYS A 146 10.11 11.43 -17.00
CA LYS A 146 8.94 11.76 -16.17
C LYS A 146 7.70 10.99 -16.61
N ALA A 147 7.51 10.80 -17.92
CA ALA A 147 6.41 10.01 -18.44
C ALA A 147 6.53 8.53 -18.04
N ARG A 148 7.74 7.96 -18.10
CA ARG A 148 8.05 6.62 -17.60
C ARG A 148 7.80 6.53 -16.09
N ALA A 149 8.26 7.51 -15.32
CA ALA A 149 8.05 7.56 -13.87
C ALA A 149 6.56 7.52 -13.48
N LEU A 150 5.72 8.27 -14.19
CA LEU A 150 4.27 8.25 -14.01
C LEU A 150 3.66 6.90 -14.41
N ARG A 151 4.05 6.35 -15.56
CA ARG A 151 3.59 5.02 -16.02
C ARG A 151 3.91 3.95 -14.98
N GLU A 152 5.15 3.89 -14.51
CA GLU A 152 5.59 2.89 -13.52
C GLU A 152 4.86 3.09 -12.17
N TRP A 153 4.69 4.34 -11.73
CA TRP A 153 3.90 4.65 -10.53
C TRP A 153 2.44 4.17 -10.65
N VAL A 154 1.78 4.41 -11.78
CA VAL A 154 0.42 3.89 -12.04
C VAL A 154 0.42 2.36 -12.05
N GLN A 155 1.32 1.71 -12.78
CA GLN A 155 1.40 0.24 -12.82
C GLN A 155 1.59 -0.40 -11.44
N ARG A 156 2.29 0.29 -10.52
CA ARG A 156 2.51 -0.13 -9.13
C ARG A 156 1.35 0.18 -8.18
N GLY A 157 0.26 0.78 -8.67
CA GLY A 157 -0.95 1.06 -7.89
C GLY A 157 -1.35 2.53 -7.75
N GLY A 158 -0.60 3.46 -8.36
CA GLY A 158 -0.96 4.87 -8.38
C GLY A 158 -2.24 5.14 -9.17
N HIS A 159 -2.99 6.17 -8.76
CA HIS A 159 -4.20 6.61 -9.45
C HIS A 159 -3.98 7.97 -10.15
N LEU A 160 -3.84 7.95 -11.47
CA LEU A 160 -3.79 9.18 -12.26
C LEU A 160 -5.22 9.61 -12.65
N VAL A 161 -5.66 10.80 -12.24
CA VAL A 161 -6.92 11.40 -12.67
C VAL A 161 -6.64 12.56 -13.60
N VAL A 162 -7.25 12.57 -14.78
CA VAL A 162 -7.14 13.65 -15.77
C VAL A 162 -8.48 14.34 -15.88
N VAL A 163 -8.52 15.65 -15.64
CA VAL A 163 -9.73 16.47 -15.80
C VAL A 163 -9.63 17.24 -17.12
N LEU A 164 -10.50 16.91 -18.08
CA LEU A 164 -10.52 17.57 -19.38
C LEU A 164 -10.95 19.03 -19.26
N GLN A 165 -10.41 19.87 -20.14
CA GLN A 165 -10.55 21.31 -20.08
C GLN A 165 -11.55 21.81 -21.12
N SER A 166 -12.29 22.87 -20.81
CA SER A 166 -13.26 23.46 -21.74
C SER A 166 -12.62 24.05 -23.01
N SER A 167 -11.35 24.44 -22.93
CA SER A 167 -10.60 25.11 -24.03
C SER A 167 -10.01 24.15 -25.06
N GLY A 168 -10.11 22.83 -24.87
CA GLY A 168 -9.61 21.82 -25.80
C GLY A 168 -9.11 20.55 -25.11
N ASP A 169 -8.82 19.53 -25.92
CA ASP A 169 -8.40 18.21 -25.46
C ASP A 169 -6.96 17.89 -25.92
N PRO A 170 -5.93 18.28 -25.15
CA PRO A 170 -4.54 17.94 -25.46
C PRO A 170 -4.19 16.47 -25.15
N TRP A 171 -5.13 15.69 -24.62
CA TRP A 171 -4.91 14.33 -24.18
C TRP A 171 -5.24 13.31 -25.28
N TYR A 172 -6.40 13.45 -25.91
CA TYR A 172 -6.79 12.59 -27.03
C TYR A 172 -6.50 13.20 -28.40
N LEU A 173 -6.26 14.50 -28.50
CA LEU A 173 -5.84 15.15 -29.74
C LEU A 173 -4.36 15.55 -29.62
N GLY A 174 -3.49 14.83 -30.33
CA GLY A 174 -2.04 15.08 -30.33
C GLY A 174 -1.19 13.86 -29.91
N SER A 175 0.13 14.00 -30.07
CA SER A 175 1.12 13.01 -29.66
C SER A 175 1.80 13.46 -28.37
N HIS A 176 1.52 12.79 -27.25
CA HIS A 176 2.24 12.99 -25.99
C HIS A 176 2.55 11.64 -25.32
N PRO A 177 3.58 11.56 -24.47
CA PRO A 177 4.09 10.28 -23.95
C PRO A 177 3.11 9.47 -23.07
N LEU A 178 2.09 10.12 -22.51
CA LEU A 178 1.09 9.50 -21.64
C LEU A 178 -0.17 9.04 -22.37
N ARG A 179 -0.34 9.37 -23.66
CA ARG A 179 -1.51 8.97 -24.45
C ARG A 179 -1.80 7.46 -24.36
N PRO A 180 -0.80 6.56 -24.42
CA PRO A 180 -1.05 5.12 -24.31
C PRO A 180 -1.58 4.66 -22.95
N LEU A 181 -1.57 5.52 -21.91
CA LEU A 181 -2.11 5.19 -20.59
C LEU A 181 -3.60 5.57 -20.46
N LEU A 182 -4.12 6.42 -21.35
CA LEU A 182 -5.49 6.87 -21.29
C LEU A 182 -6.46 5.72 -21.59
N PRO A 183 -7.72 5.82 -21.13
CA PRO A 183 -8.78 4.91 -21.51
C PRO A 183 -8.97 4.78 -23.03
N ALA A 184 -9.21 3.55 -23.48
CA ALA A 184 -9.46 3.24 -24.88
C ALA A 184 -10.91 3.59 -25.25
N VAL A 185 -11.14 4.86 -25.52
CA VAL A 185 -12.44 5.41 -25.93
C VAL A 185 -12.42 5.84 -27.38
N GLU A 186 -13.59 5.88 -28.00
CA GLU A 186 -13.80 6.71 -29.19
C GLU A 186 -13.40 8.16 -28.88
N THR A 187 -13.15 8.96 -29.93
CA THR A 187 -12.76 10.36 -29.75
C THR A 187 -13.76 11.06 -28.82
N PRO A 188 -13.33 11.65 -27.69
CA PRO A 188 -14.24 12.22 -26.71
C PRO A 188 -15.21 13.22 -27.34
N LYS A 189 -16.51 13.03 -27.08
CA LYS A 189 -17.54 13.88 -27.65
C LYS A 189 -17.64 15.15 -26.83
N ARG A 190 -17.22 16.27 -27.41
CA ARG A 190 -17.28 17.59 -26.79
C ARG A 190 -18.67 18.22 -26.97
N LEU A 191 -19.35 18.50 -25.86
CA LEU A 191 -20.66 19.14 -25.79
C LEU A 191 -20.47 20.59 -25.31
N GLU A 192 -20.91 21.56 -26.10
CA GLU A 192 -20.90 22.99 -25.72
C GLU A 192 -22.29 23.46 -25.29
N GLY A 193 -22.37 24.58 -24.55
CA GLY A 193 -23.66 25.15 -24.16
C GLY A 193 -24.41 24.33 -23.11
N VAL A 194 -23.72 23.45 -22.38
CA VAL A 194 -24.37 22.50 -21.48
C VAL A 194 -24.72 23.18 -20.17
N ASP A 195 -25.98 23.07 -19.75
CA ASP A 195 -26.43 23.44 -18.43
C ASP A 195 -25.99 22.38 -17.41
N LEU A 196 -25.15 22.76 -16.44
CA LEU A 196 -24.66 21.84 -15.41
C LEU A 196 -25.73 21.46 -14.38
N GLU A 197 -26.92 22.07 -14.42
CA GLU A 197 -28.05 21.62 -13.61
C GLU A 197 -28.36 20.13 -13.82
N ARG A 198 -28.19 19.63 -15.06
CA ARG A 198 -28.35 18.20 -15.38
C ARG A 198 -27.38 17.27 -14.66
N TYR A 199 -26.30 17.83 -14.10
CA TYR A 199 -25.24 17.14 -13.38
C TYR A 199 -25.20 17.49 -11.90
N ARG A 200 -26.20 18.22 -11.37
CA ARG A 200 -26.18 18.71 -9.98
C ARG A 200 -25.82 17.62 -8.98
N THR A 201 -26.48 16.47 -9.06
CA THR A 201 -26.27 15.36 -8.12
C THR A 201 -24.89 14.70 -8.20
N LEU A 202 -24.10 14.97 -9.24
CA LEU A 202 -22.70 14.55 -9.36
C LEU A 202 -21.72 15.63 -8.90
N ILE A 203 -22.16 16.89 -8.78
CA ILE A 203 -21.29 18.04 -8.52
C ILE A 203 -21.46 18.52 -7.07
N THR A 204 -22.69 18.59 -6.57
CA THR A 204 -22.99 19.16 -5.26
C THR A 204 -24.18 18.48 -4.60
N GLU A 205 -24.17 18.47 -3.28
CA GLU A 205 -25.29 18.01 -2.46
C GLU A 205 -26.36 19.08 -2.30
N ASP A 206 -25.95 20.35 -2.36
CA ASP A 206 -26.82 21.50 -2.11
C ASP A 206 -27.69 21.81 -3.33
N ALA A 207 -29.00 21.80 -3.11
CA ALA A 207 -30.00 22.13 -4.12
C ALA A 207 -29.90 23.58 -4.59
N GLU A 208 -29.43 24.48 -3.73
CA GLU A 208 -29.43 25.93 -3.98
C GLU A 208 -28.09 26.43 -4.55
N THR A 209 -27.05 25.60 -4.54
CA THR A 209 -25.73 25.98 -5.04
C THR A 209 -25.82 26.37 -6.54
N PRO A 210 -25.43 27.60 -6.93
CA PRO A 210 -25.66 28.07 -8.29
C PRO A 210 -24.69 27.43 -9.29
N LEU A 211 -25.22 26.66 -10.24
CA LEU A 211 -24.45 25.98 -11.29
C LEU A 211 -24.44 26.80 -12.60
N PRO A 212 -23.38 26.68 -13.42
CA PRO A 212 -23.31 27.37 -14.70
C PRO A 212 -24.24 26.74 -15.74
N SER A 213 -25.02 27.57 -16.43
CA SER A 213 -25.93 27.16 -17.49
C SER A 213 -25.28 27.02 -18.87
N ASN A 214 -24.01 27.39 -18.99
CA ASN A 214 -23.23 27.29 -20.22
C ASN A 214 -21.81 26.80 -19.91
N ALA A 215 -21.61 25.50 -20.03
CA ALA A 215 -20.34 24.85 -19.82
C ALA A 215 -19.99 23.89 -20.97
N VAL A 216 -18.72 23.50 -21.03
CA VAL A 216 -18.24 22.46 -21.96
C VAL A 216 -18.07 21.17 -21.18
N VAL A 217 -18.74 20.12 -21.62
CA VAL A 217 -18.68 18.78 -21.03
C VAL A 217 -18.20 17.78 -22.09
N TYR A 218 -17.42 16.80 -21.67
CA TYR A 218 -17.04 15.68 -22.52
C TYR A 218 -17.79 14.42 -22.11
N SER A 219 -18.33 13.71 -23.09
CA SER A 219 -18.86 12.36 -22.91
C SER A 219 -17.98 11.33 -23.61
N PHE A 220 -18.00 10.11 -23.07
CA PHE A 220 -17.10 9.03 -23.47
C PHE A 220 -17.89 7.80 -23.91
N THR A 221 -17.43 7.18 -24.99
CA THR A 221 -17.89 5.88 -25.45
C THR A 221 -16.67 4.96 -25.50
N PRO A 222 -16.64 3.82 -24.79
CA PRO A 222 -15.58 2.82 -24.97
C PRO A 222 -15.42 2.44 -26.45
N ALA A 223 -14.19 2.25 -26.92
CA ALA A 223 -13.97 1.80 -28.29
C ALA A 223 -14.52 0.37 -28.50
N GLU A 224 -14.96 0.03 -29.71
CA GLU A 224 -15.60 -1.26 -30.01
C GLU A 224 -14.71 -2.47 -29.70
N ASP A 225 -13.39 -2.33 -29.85
CA ASP A 225 -12.37 -3.35 -29.62
C ASP A 225 -11.70 -3.25 -28.24
N ALA A 226 -12.08 -2.28 -27.42
CA ALA A 226 -11.48 -2.08 -26.09
C ALA A 226 -11.79 -3.28 -25.18
N ALA A 227 -10.76 -3.86 -24.58
CA ALA A 227 -10.98 -4.81 -23.51
C ALA A 227 -11.66 -4.12 -22.32
N GLN A 228 -12.40 -4.88 -21.52
CA GLN A 228 -13.17 -4.35 -20.38
C GLN A 228 -12.32 -3.45 -19.45
N HIS A 229 -11.08 -3.84 -19.16
CA HIS A 229 -10.17 -3.09 -18.29
C HIS A 229 -9.56 -1.84 -18.97
N GLU A 230 -9.72 -1.68 -20.28
CA GLU A 230 -9.17 -0.56 -21.05
C GLU A 230 -10.08 0.67 -21.06
N ALA A 231 -11.38 0.49 -20.89
CA ALA A 231 -12.35 1.58 -20.79
C ALA A 231 -13.62 1.17 -20.01
N MET A 232 -13.64 1.46 -18.71
CA MET A 232 -14.75 1.22 -17.80
C MET A 232 -15.50 2.52 -17.53
N PRO A 233 -16.80 2.63 -17.86
CA PRO A 233 -17.65 3.70 -17.36
C PRO A 233 -17.72 3.68 -15.83
N ILE A 234 -17.42 4.81 -15.18
CA ILE A 234 -17.50 4.95 -13.72
C ILE A 234 -18.72 5.78 -13.34
N LEU A 235 -18.89 6.96 -13.95
CA LEU A 235 -20.04 7.84 -13.72
C LEU A 235 -20.75 8.15 -15.03
N LYS A 236 -22.08 8.08 -14.99
CA LYS A 236 -22.99 8.47 -16.07
C LYS A 236 -23.87 9.63 -15.64
N SER A 237 -24.32 10.45 -16.58
CA SER A 237 -25.39 11.44 -16.37
C SER A 237 -26.73 10.76 -16.09
N GLN A 238 -27.73 11.54 -15.65
CA GLN A 238 -29.12 11.07 -15.55
C GLN A 238 -29.65 10.54 -16.90
N ASP A 239 -29.18 11.12 -18.00
CA ASP A 239 -29.52 10.74 -19.37
C ASP A 239 -28.73 9.51 -19.89
N GLY A 240 -27.84 8.94 -19.06
CA GLY A 240 -27.03 7.77 -19.40
C GLY A 240 -25.70 8.05 -20.09
N GLU A 241 -25.33 9.32 -20.32
CA GLU A 241 -24.06 9.70 -20.94
C GLU A 241 -22.88 9.47 -19.98
N THR A 242 -21.88 8.68 -20.37
CA THR A 242 -20.68 8.46 -19.54
C THR A 242 -19.84 9.74 -19.49
N VAL A 243 -19.62 10.27 -18.29
CA VAL A 243 -18.82 11.49 -18.04
C VAL A 243 -17.53 11.23 -17.26
N VAL A 244 -17.37 10.02 -16.71
CA VAL A 244 -16.11 9.57 -16.12
C VAL A 244 -15.83 8.15 -16.61
N VAL A 245 -14.63 7.95 -17.14
CA VAL A 245 -14.17 6.66 -17.68
C VAL A 245 -12.81 6.30 -17.09
N ARG A 246 -12.55 5.01 -16.90
CA ARG A 246 -11.34 4.49 -16.26
C ARG A 246 -10.68 3.41 -17.10
N ARG A 247 -9.35 3.36 -17.02
CA ARG A 247 -8.52 2.24 -17.46
C ARG A 247 -7.76 1.67 -16.27
N LEU A 248 -7.65 0.35 -16.20
CA LEU A 248 -6.79 -0.34 -15.25
C LEU A 248 -5.43 -0.58 -15.91
N LEU A 249 -4.36 -0.33 -15.16
CA LEU A 249 -2.98 -0.56 -15.61
C LEU A 249 -2.18 -1.11 -14.44
N GLY A 250 -1.75 -2.36 -14.56
CA GLY A 250 -1.15 -3.10 -13.47
C GLY A 250 -2.06 -3.16 -12.26
N SER A 251 -1.60 -2.67 -11.11
CA SER A 251 -2.43 -2.56 -9.91
C SER A 251 -3.13 -1.20 -9.75
N GLY A 252 -2.79 -0.22 -10.59
CA GLY A 252 -3.35 1.12 -10.52
C GLY A 252 -4.34 1.41 -11.63
N MET A 253 -4.63 2.69 -11.82
CA MET A 253 -5.69 3.11 -12.73
C MET A 253 -5.49 4.54 -13.25
N VAL A 254 -6.02 4.78 -14.44
CA VAL A 254 -6.10 6.10 -15.06
C VAL A 254 -7.56 6.44 -15.27
N THR A 255 -8.02 7.53 -14.65
CA THR A 255 -9.40 8.01 -14.77
C THR A 255 -9.44 9.32 -15.52
N VAL A 256 -10.33 9.44 -16.50
CA VAL A 256 -10.57 10.68 -17.23
C VAL A 256 -11.96 11.21 -16.87
N VAL A 257 -11.99 12.48 -16.49
CA VAL A 257 -13.19 13.22 -16.09
C VAL A 257 -13.54 14.24 -17.18
N GLY A 258 -14.77 14.14 -17.69
CA GLY A 258 -15.30 15.03 -18.72
C GLY A 258 -16.07 16.24 -18.17
N LEU A 259 -16.35 16.28 -16.87
CA LEU A 259 -16.97 17.44 -16.22
C LEU A 259 -15.95 18.57 -16.02
N PRO A 260 -16.34 19.84 -16.26
CA PRO A 260 -15.45 20.99 -16.16
C PRO A 260 -15.29 21.48 -14.71
N LEU A 261 -14.72 20.64 -13.85
CA LEU A 261 -14.59 20.91 -12.40
C LEU A 261 -13.80 22.18 -12.07
N ASN A 262 -13.00 22.68 -13.02
CA ASN A 262 -12.23 23.90 -12.88
C ASN A 262 -12.98 25.17 -13.34
N HIS A 263 -14.26 25.05 -13.74
CA HIS A 263 -15.07 26.18 -14.18
C HIS A 263 -15.12 27.27 -13.11
N GLY A 264 -14.99 28.53 -13.53
CA GLY A 264 -14.83 29.67 -12.60
C GLY A 264 -15.99 29.81 -11.60
N GLN A 265 -17.22 29.50 -12.03
CA GLN A 265 -18.39 29.54 -11.14
C GLN A 265 -18.37 28.42 -10.09
N LEU A 266 -18.05 27.17 -10.47
CA LEU A 266 -17.94 26.05 -9.54
C LEU A 266 -16.88 26.32 -8.48
N ARG A 267 -15.74 26.88 -8.90
CA ARG A 267 -14.66 27.27 -7.99
C ARG A 267 -15.06 28.34 -6.97
N ARG A 268 -15.93 29.29 -7.34
CA ARG A 268 -16.38 30.35 -6.42
C ARG A 268 -17.26 29.80 -5.31
N VAL A 269 -18.01 28.74 -5.59
CA VAL A 269 -18.89 28.09 -4.63
C VAL A 269 -18.23 26.91 -3.90
N GLY A 270 -16.98 26.58 -4.24
CA GLY A 270 -16.25 25.47 -3.61
C GLY A 270 -16.59 24.08 -4.13
N ALA A 271 -17.29 23.99 -5.27
CA ALA A 271 -17.67 22.75 -5.92
C ALA A 271 -16.52 22.16 -6.78
N PRO A 272 -16.49 20.84 -7.01
CA PRO A 272 -17.46 19.85 -6.55
C PRO A 272 -17.33 19.51 -5.05
N ASP A 273 -18.45 19.09 -4.46
CA ASP A 273 -18.47 18.51 -3.12
C ASP A 273 -17.77 17.15 -3.14
N ALA A 274 -16.92 16.89 -2.14
CA ALA A 274 -16.12 15.68 -2.08
C ALA A 274 -16.98 14.42 -2.02
N GLU A 275 -18.11 14.47 -1.31
CA GLU A 275 -19.07 13.37 -1.19
C GLU A 275 -19.84 13.08 -2.48
N ALA A 276 -20.29 14.13 -3.17
CA ALA A 276 -21.02 14.00 -4.43
C ALA A 276 -20.15 13.43 -5.56
N PHE A 277 -18.90 13.91 -5.67
CA PHE A 277 -18.02 13.59 -6.79
C PHE A 277 -16.83 12.70 -6.40
N TRP A 278 -15.96 13.19 -5.52
CA TRP A 278 -14.64 12.59 -5.30
C TRP A 278 -14.67 11.24 -4.58
N HIS A 279 -15.63 11.00 -3.69
CA HIS A 279 -15.79 9.68 -3.07
C HIS A 279 -16.03 8.59 -4.13
N ARG A 280 -16.84 8.90 -5.15
CA ARG A 280 -17.16 7.99 -6.27
C ARG A 280 -16.05 7.86 -7.30
N VAL A 281 -15.13 8.82 -7.35
CA VAL A 281 -13.96 8.73 -8.23
C VAL A 281 -12.80 8.04 -7.53
N LEU A 282 -12.54 8.34 -6.26
CA LEU A 282 -11.36 7.91 -5.53
C LEU A 282 -11.59 6.67 -4.65
N GLY A 283 -12.85 6.31 -4.41
CA GLY A 283 -13.19 5.20 -3.51
C GLY A 283 -12.91 5.55 -2.05
N LEU A 284 -13.40 6.72 -1.63
CA LEU A 284 -13.26 7.22 -0.27
C LEU A 284 -14.61 7.26 0.45
N ARG A 285 -14.58 7.22 1.78
CA ARG A 285 -15.77 7.34 2.63
C ARG A 285 -15.48 8.29 3.80
N GLY A 286 -16.40 9.19 4.07
CA GLY A 286 -16.29 10.20 5.12
C GLY A 286 -17.52 11.09 5.13
N ASP A 287 -17.69 11.88 6.18
CA ASP A 287 -18.77 12.87 6.34
C ASP A 287 -18.14 14.28 6.28
N VAL A 288 -17.72 14.72 5.10
CA VAL A 288 -16.79 15.84 4.89
C VAL A 288 -17.47 17.19 5.15
N LYS A 289 -17.65 17.54 6.43
CA LYS A 289 -18.18 18.84 6.85
C LYS A 289 -17.08 19.89 7.02
N ARG A 290 -17.45 21.16 6.86
CA ARG A 290 -16.59 22.31 7.18
C ARG A 290 -16.64 22.60 8.68
N LEU A 291 -15.60 23.27 9.18
CA LEU A 291 -15.47 23.63 10.61
C LEU A 291 -16.63 24.49 11.13
N ASP A 292 -17.14 25.40 10.31
CA ASP A 292 -18.26 26.30 10.62
C ASP A 292 -19.60 25.58 10.69
N GLN A 293 -19.69 24.37 10.14
CA GLN A 293 -20.88 23.51 10.21
C GLN A 293 -20.88 22.61 11.45
N MET A 294 -19.82 22.64 12.27
CA MET A 294 -19.70 21.79 13.46
C MET A 294 -20.31 22.40 14.71
N SER A 295 -21.01 21.58 15.48
CA SER A 295 -21.37 21.90 16.85
C SER A 295 -20.15 21.84 17.80
N LYS A 296 -20.27 22.52 18.95
CA LYS A 296 -19.24 22.47 20.02
C LYS A 296 -19.02 21.05 20.55
N GLN A 297 -20.07 20.22 20.57
CA GLN A 297 -19.99 18.83 21.01
C GLN A 297 -19.14 18.01 20.04
N GLU A 298 -19.42 18.08 18.73
CA GLU A 298 -18.65 17.35 17.72
C GLU A 298 -17.18 17.74 17.73
N THR A 299 -16.88 19.03 17.93
CA THR A 299 -15.51 19.53 18.10
C THR A 299 -14.78 18.86 19.27
N SER A 300 -15.47 18.70 20.41
CA SER A 300 -14.92 18.02 21.59
C SER A 300 -14.73 16.52 21.37
N ASP A 301 -15.69 15.87 20.70
CA ASP A 301 -15.64 14.44 20.39
C ASP A 301 -14.44 14.10 19.49
N VAL A 302 -14.19 14.91 18.45
CA VAL A 302 -13.02 14.76 17.57
C VAL A 302 -11.71 14.73 18.37
N GLN A 303 -11.56 15.61 19.36
CA GLN A 303 -10.33 15.72 20.15
C GLN A 303 -10.11 14.56 21.14
N ARG A 304 -11.15 13.78 21.44
CA ARG A 304 -11.10 12.67 22.41
C ARG A 304 -10.82 11.30 21.80
N ARG A 305 -10.77 11.20 20.47
CA ARG A 305 -10.54 9.94 19.75
C ARG A 305 -9.21 9.29 20.14
N SER A 306 -9.21 7.97 20.21
CA SER A 306 -8.02 7.16 20.50
C SER A 306 -7.50 6.45 19.23
N PRO A 307 -6.20 6.53 18.91
CA PRO A 307 -5.66 5.90 17.72
C PRO A 307 -5.64 4.38 17.83
N LEU A 308 -6.05 3.71 16.75
CA LEU A 308 -5.96 2.27 16.53
C LEU A 308 -5.08 2.02 15.31
N SER A 309 -3.85 1.55 15.51
CA SER A 309 -2.88 1.30 14.42
C SER A 309 -3.06 -0.10 13.85
N PHE A 310 -3.28 -0.18 12.54
CA PHE A 310 -3.51 -1.44 11.82
C PHE A 310 -2.22 -2.13 11.35
N ASP A 311 -1.10 -1.38 11.34
CA ASP A 311 0.21 -1.87 10.91
C ASP A 311 1.26 -1.92 12.04
N GLU A 312 0.83 -1.73 13.29
CA GLU A 312 1.65 -1.96 14.47
C GLU A 312 1.95 -3.46 14.64
N GLY A 313 3.24 -3.80 14.84
CA GLY A 313 3.68 -5.19 15.11
C GLY A 313 4.36 -5.89 13.94
N ILE A 314 4.48 -5.26 12.77
CA ILE A 314 5.25 -5.78 11.62
C ILE A 314 6.67 -6.15 12.01
N SER A 315 7.34 -5.32 12.83
CA SER A 315 8.70 -5.60 13.29
C SER A 315 8.81 -6.87 14.12
N ARG A 316 7.76 -7.22 14.88
CA ARG A 316 7.72 -8.45 15.69
C ARG A 316 7.53 -9.67 14.79
N ALA A 317 6.68 -9.54 13.76
CA ALA A 317 6.41 -10.63 12.80
C ALA A 317 7.68 -11.06 12.03
N ILE A 318 8.57 -10.13 11.70
CA ILE A 318 9.81 -10.41 10.95
C ILE A 318 11.01 -10.67 11.86
N SER A 319 10.83 -10.72 13.19
CA SER A 319 11.94 -10.83 14.15
C SER A 319 12.47 -12.28 14.24
N LYS A 320 13.80 -12.45 14.17
CA LYS A 320 14.47 -13.75 14.32
C LYS A 320 14.83 -14.03 15.79
N THR A 321 13.83 -14.30 16.63
CA THR A 321 14.02 -14.45 18.10
C THR A 321 14.52 -15.85 18.51
N GLY A 322 14.22 -16.88 17.72
CA GLY A 322 14.41 -18.29 18.12
C GLY A 322 15.87 -18.77 18.27
N THR A 323 16.83 -18.22 17.51
CA THR A 323 18.24 -18.67 17.56
C THR A 323 19.03 -18.06 18.72
N ALA A 324 18.66 -16.85 19.17
CA ALA A 324 19.35 -16.19 20.29
C ALA A 324 19.08 -16.90 21.63
N VAL A 325 17.86 -17.41 21.82
CA VAL A 325 17.45 -18.08 23.07
C VAL A 325 18.22 -19.38 23.30
N GLN A 326 18.47 -20.17 22.25
CA GLN A 326 19.24 -21.42 22.36
C GLN A 326 20.69 -21.16 22.77
N GLY A 327 21.33 -20.13 22.21
CA GLY A 327 22.72 -19.76 22.56
C GLY A 327 22.85 -19.29 24.01
N VAL A 328 21.89 -18.49 24.47
CA VAL A 328 21.83 -18.04 25.87
C VAL A 328 21.61 -19.23 26.81
N PHE A 329 20.66 -20.11 26.50
CA PHE A 329 20.41 -21.30 27.32
C PHE A 329 21.63 -22.22 27.40
N PHE A 330 22.27 -22.50 26.27
CA PHE A 330 23.54 -23.25 26.24
C PHE A 330 24.60 -22.59 27.12
N GLY A 331 24.79 -21.27 26.97
CA GLY A 331 25.72 -20.50 27.80
C GLY A 331 25.42 -20.61 29.30
N VAL A 332 24.15 -20.49 29.70
CA VAL A 332 23.70 -20.63 31.09
C VAL A 332 23.96 -22.05 31.61
N VAL A 333 23.62 -23.09 30.83
CA VAL A 333 23.86 -24.48 31.23
C VAL A 333 25.35 -24.75 31.40
N VAL A 334 26.17 -24.33 30.44
CA VAL A 334 27.63 -24.47 30.50
C VAL A 334 28.20 -23.72 31.70
N PHE A 335 27.69 -22.53 32.00
CA PHE A 335 28.10 -21.73 33.16
C PHE A 335 27.71 -22.40 34.50
N VAL A 336 26.49 -22.91 34.63
CA VAL A 336 26.04 -23.61 35.84
C VAL A 336 26.85 -24.88 36.07
N LEU A 337 27.08 -25.66 35.01
CA LEU A 337 27.92 -26.86 35.08
C LEU A 337 29.35 -26.53 35.48
N TYR A 338 29.92 -25.48 34.88
CA TYR A 338 31.23 -24.96 35.27
C TYR A 338 31.25 -24.58 36.75
N TRP A 339 30.28 -23.79 37.22
CA TRP A 339 30.23 -23.33 38.60
C TRP A 339 30.14 -24.50 39.60
N VAL A 340 29.30 -25.50 39.32
CA VAL A 340 29.16 -26.70 40.17
C VAL A 340 30.46 -27.52 40.18
N ILE A 341 31.03 -27.78 39.00
CA ILE A 341 32.22 -28.64 38.85
C ILE A 341 33.48 -27.96 39.36
N ALA A 342 33.68 -26.68 39.06
CA ALA A 342 34.85 -25.92 39.50
C ALA A 342 34.78 -25.55 41.00
N GLY A 343 33.56 -25.43 41.56
CA GLY A 343 33.33 -25.04 42.96
C GLY A 343 33.04 -26.24 43.87
N PRO A 344 31.78 -26.40 44.33
CA PRO A 344 31.44 -27.32 45.43
C PRO A 344 31.73 -28.79 45.10
N LEU A 345 31.44 -29.24 43.88
CA LEU A 345 31.61 -30.65 43.51
C LEU A 345 33.08 -31.01 43.32
N GLY A 346 33.84 -30.18 42.59
CA GLY A 346 35.28 -30.38 42.40
C GLY A 346 36.04 -30.38 43.72
N TYR A 347 35.72 -29.44 44.61
CA TYR A 347 36.34 -29.38 45.94
C TYR A 347 35.97 -30.60 46.80
N ALA A 348 34.70 -31.04 46.80
CA ALA A 348 34.28 -32.22 47.55
C ALA A 348 35.00 -33.50 47.09
N ILE A 349 35.16 -33.69 45.78
CA ILE A 349 35.90 -34.83 45.20
C ILE A 349 37.39 -34.77 45.57
N LEU A 350 38.01 -33.59 45.46
CA LEU A 350 39.42 -33.39 45.85
C LEU A 350 39.64 -33.61 47.35
N LYS A 351 38.67 -33.21 48.19
CA LYS A 351 38.67 -33.43 49.64
C LYS A 351 38.55 -34.92 49.99
N GLN A 352 37.63 -35.65 49.34
CA GLN A 352 37.49 -37.10 49.53
C GLN A 352 38.76 -37.87 49.13
N ARG A 353 39.46 -37.42 48.08
CA ARG A 353 40.70 -38.06 47.61
C ARG A 353 41.98 -37.57 48.30
N LYS A 354 41.88 -36.68 49.30
CA LYS A 354 43.03 -36.04 50.00
C LYS A 354 44.01 -35.32 49.05
N LEU A 355 43.54 -34.85 47.89
CA LEU A 355 44.35 -34.16 46.87
C LEU A 355 44.12 -32.64 46.88
N THR A 356 43.73 -32.07 48.02
CA THR A 356 43.38 -30.65 48.15
C THR A 356 44.51 -29.70 47.73
N GLN A 357 45.76 -30.11 47.87
CA GLN A 357 46.94 -29.35 47.40
C GLN A 357 47.01 -29.16 45.87
N HIS A 358 46.29 -29.98 45.09
CA HIS A 358 46.23 -29.89 43.62
C HIS A 358 44.99 -29.11 43.11
N ALA A 359 44.24 -28.45 43.99
CA ALA A 359 43.01 -27.75 43.61
C ALA A 359 43.22 -26.71 42.50
N TRP A 360 44.38 -26.04 42.49
CA TRP A 360 44.73 -25.10 41.43
C TRP A 360 44.82 -25.75 40.04
N ILE A 361 45.45 -26.93 39.95
CA ILE A 361 45.60 -27.66 38.68
C ILE A 361 44.23 -28.16 38.19
N GLY A 362 43.39 -28.68 39.10
CA GLY A 362 42.03 -29.08 38.78
C GLY A 362 41.17 -27.92 38.28
N PHE A 363 41.33 -26.74 38.88
CA PHE A 363 40.64 -25.51 38.45
C PHE A 363 41.08 -25.06 37.05
N VAL A 364 42.39 -25.01 36.76
CA VAL A 364 42.91 -24.66 35.43
C VAL A 364 42.45 -25.66 34.36
N ALA A 365 42.49 -26.96 34.65
CA ALA A 365 42.00 -27.99 33.73
C ALA A 365 40.49 -27.85 33.46
N CYS A 366 39.71 -27.52 34.49
CA CYS A 366 38.28 -27.24 34.37
C CYS A 366 38.02 -26.02 33.48
N ILE A 367 38.73 -24.91 33.71
CA ILE A 367 38.64 -23.71 32.85
C ILE A 367 38.98 -24.05 31.40
N ALA A 368 40.08 -24.78 31.15
CA ALA A 368 40.49 -25.14 29.80
C ALA A 368 39.43 -26.01 29.09
N GLY A 369 38.87 -26.99 29.81
CA GLY A 369 37.80 -27.85 29.32
C GLY A 369 36.53 -27.07 28.98
N PHE A 370 36.04 -26.25 29.91
CA PHE A 370 34.83 -25.45 29.71
C PHE A 370 35.01 -24.36 28.65
N THR A 371 36.20 -23.77 28.54
CA THR A 371 36.53 -22.83 27.45
C THR A 371 36.48 -23.53 26.10
N THR A 372 37.02 -24.75 26.00
CA THR A 372 36.99 -25.54 24.76
C THR A 372 35.56 -25.94 24.39
N ILE A 373 34.74 -26.38 25.37
CA ILE A 373 33.33 -26.70 25.18
C ILE A 373 32.54 -25.46 24.73
N ALA A 374 32.74 -24.32 25.38
CA ALA A 374 32.09 -23.07 25.02
C ALA A 374 32.50 -22.62 23.60
N TRP A 375 33.79 -22.71 23.26
CA TRP A 375 34.30 -22.36 21.94
C TRP A 375 33.75 -23.28 20.83
N LEU A 376 33.77 -24.60 21.04
CA LEU A 376 33.20 -25.57 20.10
C LEU A 376 31.69 -25.40 19.96
N GLY A 377 30.98 -25.22 21.08
CA GLY A 377 29.54 -24.99 21.10
C GLY A 377 29.16 -23.71 20.35
N ALA A 378 29.82 -22.59 20.65
CA ALA A 378 29.59 -21.33 19.95
C ALA A 378 29.91 -21.43 18.45
N THR A 379 30.98 -22.16 18.08
CA THR A 379 31.35 -22.37 16.68
C THR A 379 30.34 -23.24 15.94
N ALA A 380 29.82 -24.28 16.59
CA ALA A 380 28.79 -25.16 16.02
C ALA A 380 27.44 -24.46 15.85
N MET A 381 27.07 -23.57 16.78
CA MET A 381 25.82 -22.81 16.74
C MET A 381 25.85 -21.60 15.80
N ARG A 382 27.03 -21.22 15.28
CA ARG A 382 27.17 -20.06 14.40
C ARG A 382 26.42 -20.31 13.08
N PRO A 383 25.47 -19.44 12.69
CA PRO A 383 24.76 -19.60 11.42
C PRO A 383 25.72 -19.55 10.24
N LYS A 384 25.67 -20.56 9.37
CA LYS A 384 26.55 -20.70 8.20
C LYS A 384 25.92 -20.21 6.90
N ARG A 385 24.60 -20.10 6.84
CA ARG A 385 23.85 -19.71 5.65
C ARG A 385 22.99 -18.49 5.93
N ALA A 386 22.83 -17.66 4.91
CA ALA A 386 21.84 -16.59 4.95
C ALA A 386 20.44 -17.22 4.96
N ASN A 387 19.52 -16.60 5.69
CA ASN A 387 18.10 -16.94 5.63
C ASN A 387 17.24 -15.71 5.92
N ILE A 388 16.03 -15.71 5.40
CA ILE A 388 15.10 -14.59 5.50
C ILE A 388 13.89 -14.97 6.36
N SER A 389 13.41 -14.03 7.18
CA SER A 389 12.07 -14.08 7.78
C SER A 389 11.30 -12.87 7.29
N HIS A 390 10.12 -13.06 6.71
CA HIS A 390 9.39 -11.98 6.06
C HIS A 390 7.92 -11.89 6.45
N LEU A 391 7.37 -10.70 6.20
CA LEU A 391 5.96 -10.40 6.05
C LEU A 391 5.80 -9.67 4.73
N THR A 392 5.06 -10.26 3.79
CA THR A 392 4.90 -9.72 2.44
C THR A 392 3.44 -9.49 2.10
N PHE A 393 3.15 -8.39 1.43
CA PHE A 393 1.90 -8.20 0.70
C PHE A 393 2.17 -8.49 -0.77
N ILE A 394 1.32 -9.30 -1.41
CA ILE A 394 1.30 -9.48 -2.85
C ILE A 394 -0.10 -9.17 -3.37
N GLU A 395 -0.18 -8.40 -4.44
CA GLU A 395 -1.43 -8.06 -5.11
C GLU A 395 -1.32 -8.32 -6.61
N GLN A 396 -2.35 -8.96 -7.17
CA GLN A 396 -2.56 -9.07 -8.60
C GLN A 396 -3.98 -8.67 -8.97
N VAL A 397 -4.11 -7.94 -10.08
CA VAL A 397 -5.40 -7.65 -10.72
C VAL A 397 -5.56 -8.63 -11.89
N ALA A 398 -6.70 -9.31 -11.98
CA ALA A 398 -6.99 -10.22 -13.07
C ALA A 398 -6.95 -9.50 -14.42
N GLY A 399 -6.34 -10.14 -15.42
CA GLY A 399 -6.14 -9.55 -16.75
C GLY A 399 -4.98 -8.54 -16.82
N GLN A 400 -4.14 -8.45 -15.78
CA GLN A 400 -2.93 -7.62 -15.77
C GLN A 400 -1.70 -8.50 -15.57
N ASP A 401 -0.61 -8.17 -16.26
CA ASP A 401 0.61 -8.99 -16.33
C ASP A 401 1.63 -8.70 -15.22
N ILE A 402 1.28 -7.83 -14.26
CA ILE A 402 2.20 -7.43 -13.19
C ILE A 402 1.60 -7.78 -11.83
N GLN A 403 2.43 -8.37 -10.98
CA GLN A 403 2.16 -8.52 -9.57
C GLN A 403 2.99 -7.47 -8.84
N ARG A 404 2.39 -6.80 -7.86
CA ARG A 404 3.11 -5.88 -6.98
C ARG A 404 3.32 -6.52 -5.62
N THR A 405 4.48 -6.27 -5.03
CA THR A 405 4.79 -6.71 -3.68
C THR A 405 5.34 -5.60 -2.81
N ARG A 406 5.01 -5.65 -1.52
CA ARG A 406 5.71 -4.92 -0.46
C ARG A 406 6.13 -5.91 0.59
N SER A 407 7.43 -6.08 0.76
CA SER A 407 7.99 -7.03 1.73
C SER A 407 8.72 -6.32 2.83
N PHE A 408 8.43 -6.70 4.06
CA PHE A 408 9.22 -6.39 5.23
C PHE A 408 9.95 -7.67 5.60
N PHE A 409 11.27 -7.62 5.72
CA PHE A 409 12.02 -8.84 5.99
C PHE A 409 13.29 -8.62 6.77
N SER A 410 13.67 -9.62 7.56
CA SER A 410 14.93 -9.69 8.28
C SER A 410 15.81 -10.76 7.67
N ALA A 411 16.98 -10.38 7.17
CA ALA A 411 17.98 -11.29 6.63
C ALA A 411 19.09 -11.54 7.66
N MET A 412 19.38 -12.81 7.94
CA MET A 412 20.58 -13.20 8.68
C MET A 412 21.78 -13.16 7.72
N LEU A 413 22.79 -12.36 8.02
CA LEU A 413 23.98 -12.22 7.17
C LEU A 413 25.19 -12.83 7.90
N PRO A 414 25.61 -14.06 7.58
CA PRO A 414 26.60 -14.81 8.38
C PRO A 414 28.05 -14.32 8.19
N SER A 415 28.32 -13.52 7.15
CA SER A 415 29.65 -13.00 6.83
C SER A 415 30.08 -11.87 7.77
N TYR A 416 31.40 -11.64 7.81
CA TYR A 416 32.01 -10.44 8.34
C TYR A 416 32.50 -9.58 7.17
N GLY A 417 32.35 -8.26 7.27
CA GLY A 417 32.76 -7.31 6.23
C GLY A 417 31.57 -6.59 5.62
N GLN A 418 31.37 -6.77 4.31
CA GLN A 418 30.20 -6.26 3.59
C GLN A 418 29.41 -7.40 2.97
N ALA A 419 28.09 -7.23 2.88
CA ALA A 419 27.25 -8.05 2.05
C ALA A 419 26.40 -7.17 1.13
N THR A 420 26.21 -7.66 -0.10
CA THR A 420 25.27 -7.08 -1.04
C THR A 420 23.94 -7.78 -0.88
N VAL A 421 22.88 -7.02 -0.64
CA VAL A 421 21.48 -7.50 -0.67
C VAL A 421 20.81 -6.87 -1.88
N SER A 422 20.14 -7.66 -2.70
CA SER A 422 19.43 -7.14 -3.88
C SER A 422 18.13 -7.89 -4.15
N THR A 423 17.20 -7.22 -4.83
CA THR A 423 16.00 -7.83 -5.43
C THR A 423 16.11 -7.98 -6.95
N ILE A 424 17.31 -7.76 -7.51
CA ILE A 424 17.61 -7.97 -8.92
C ILE A 424 18.47 -9.23 -9.05
N ASP A 425 18.14 -10.06 -10.02
CA ASP A 425 18.95 -11.21 -10.39
C ASP A 425 20.31 -10.75 -10.95
N PRO A 426 21.44 -11.15 -10.34
CA PRO A 426 22.77 -10.78 -10.82
C PRO A 426 23.16 -11.45 -12.15
N GLU A 427 22.57 -12.59 -12.51
CA GLU A 427 22.91 -13.35 -13.72
C GLU A 427 22.05 -12.95 -14.91
N GLN A 428 20.77 -12.64 -14.67
CA GLN A 428 19.91 -12.00 -15.66
C GLN A 428 20.22 -10.51 -15.71
N GLY A 429 21.31 -10.13 -16.39
CA GLY A 429 21.58 -8.74 -16.74
C GLY A 429 20.34 -8.10 -17.39
N THR A 430 19.52 -7.40 -16.60
CA THR A 430 18.28 -6.72 -17.01
C THR A 430 17.38 -7.53 -17.98
N GLY A 431 17.31 -8.85 -17.79
CA GLY A 431 16.75 -9.82 -18.74
C GLY A 431 15.24 -10.04 -18.63
N PHE A 432 14.46 -8.96 -18.70
CA PHE A 432 13.06 -8.94 -19.13
C PHE A 432 12.88 -7.62 -19.90
N GLY A 433 11.75 -7.40 -20.59
CA GLY A 433 11.31 -6.07 -21.08
C GLY A 433 11.00 -5.07 -19.94
N VAL A 434 11.81 -5.12 -18.89
CA VAL A 434 11.80 -4.55 -17.53
C VAL A 434 13.12 -3.76 -17.32
N GLN A 435 13.86 -3.44 -18.38
CA GLN A 435 14.99 -2.48 -18.37
C GLN A 435 14.60 -1.06 -17.86
N ASP A 436 13.33 -0.80 -17.64
CA ASP A 436 12.79 0.50 -17.23
C ASP A 436 12.15 0.53 -15.83
N SER A 437 12.00 -0.61 -15.12
CA SER A 437 11.42 -0.65 -13.76
C SER A 437 12.52 -0.64 -12.71
N THR A 438 12.43 0.25 -11.72
CA THR A 438 13.47 0.40 -10.69
C THR A 438 12.93 0.03 -9.31
N ASP A 439 12.97 -1.27 -9.00
CA ASP A 439 12.58 -1.77 -7.67
C ASP A 439 13.32 -1.03 -6.55
N LEU A 440 12.70 -1.00 -5.39
CA LEU A 440 13.22 -0.26 -4.24
C LEU A 440 13.55 -1.23 -3.12
N LEU A 441 14.78 -1.17 -2.63
CA LEU A 441 15.22 -1.83 -1.42
C LEU A 441 15.75 -0.77 -0.45
N ILE A 442 15.18 -0.71 0.75
CA ILE A 442 15.62 0.24 1.79
C ILE A 442 15.85 -0.47 3.13
N PRO A 443 16.74 0.08 3.98
CA PRO A 443 16.80 -0.32 5.37
C PRO A 443 15.47 -0.07 6.08
N TRP A 444 14.99 -1.05 6.84
CA TRP A 444 13.75 -0.93 7.59
C TRP A 444 14.01 -0.50 9.03
N GLY A 445 13.46 0.66 9.40
CA GLY A 445 13.36 1.09 10.79
C GLY A 445 11.88 1.11 11.19
N SER A 446 11.49 0.30 12.19
CA SER A 446 10.09 0.24 12.59
C SER A 446 9.61 1.57 13.17
N PRO A 447 8.39 2.03 12.83
CA PRO A 447 7.80 3.20 13.47
C PRO A 447 7.43 2.95 14.94
N ASP A 448 7.36 1.67 15.36
CA ASP A 448 7.01 1.25 16.72
C ASP A 448 8.21 1.33 17.68
N THR A 449 9.43 1.12 17.15
CA THR A 449 10.65 1.33 17.93
C THR A 449 11.05 2.79 17.83
N GLY A 450 11.07 3.50 18.96
CA GLY A 450 11.37 4.94 19.04
C GLY A 450 12.75 5.38 18.52
N SER A 451 13.52 4.47 17.94
CA SER A 451 14.78 4.78 17.30
C SER A 451 15.12 3.75 16.22
N VAL A 452 15.35 4.24 15.00
CA VAL A 452 16.05 3.51 13.93
C VAL A 452 17.55 3.30 14.32
N LEU A 453 18.00 3.96 15.39
CA LEU A 453 19.39 4.10 15.84
C LEU A 453 19.59 3.71 17.33
N GLY A 454 18.60 3.08 17.99
CA GLY A 454 18.50 3.05 19.46
C GLY A 454 19.18 1.88 20.14
N GLY A 455 19.62 0.91 19.36
CA GLY A 455 20.69 0.01 19.76
C GLY A 455 21.93 0.43 18.98
N GLY A 456 22.55 1.54 19.37
CA GLY A 456 23.82 1.97 18.81
C GLY A 456 24.87 0.90 19.09
N PHE A 457 24.97 -0.09 18.20
CA PHE A 457 26.20 -0.85 18.06
C PHE A 457 27.29 0.17 17.64
N PRO A 458 28.55 0.02 18.09
CA PRO A 458 29.61 1.03 17.91
C PRO A 458 29.96 1.41 16.47
N ASP A 459 29.29 0.82 15.47
CA ASP A 459 29.49 1.07 14.05
C ASP A 459 28.37 1.96 13.51
N ASN A 460 28.67 3.24 13.34
CA ASN A 460 27.77 4.26 12.79
C ASN A 460 27.84 4.34 11.25
N SER A 461 28.43 3.34 10.59
CA SER A 461 28.51 3.29 9.13
C SER A 461 27.11 3.32 8.53
N GLY A 462 26.79 4.42 7.83
CA GLY A 462 25.53 4.55 7.11
C GLY A 462 25.42 3.53 5.95
N TYR A 463 24.19 3.15 5.62
CA TYR A 463 23.91 2.34 4.43
C TYR A 463 24.19 3.16 3.18
N ARG A 464 24.96 2.59 2.25
CA ARG A 464 25.22 3.24 0.96
C ARG A 464 24.17 2.77 -0.04
N VAL A 465 23.41 3.71 -0.58
CA VAL A 465 22.36 3.45 -1.58
C VAL A 465 22.80 4.02 -2.92
N GLN A 466 22.88 3.16 -3.93
CA GLN A 466 23.16 3.61 -5.30
C GLN A 466 21.86 4.07 -5.95
N SER A 467 21.71 5.37 -6.17
CA SER A 467 20.51 5.91 -6.83
C SER A 467 20.26 5.29 -8.22
N ARG A 468 21.28 4.79 -8.94
CA ARG A 468 21.08 4.09 -10.23
C ARG A 468 20.56 2.65 -10.10
N SER A 469 20.78 2.01 -8.96
CA SER A 469 20.34 0.65 -8.65
C SER A 469 19.69 0.64 -7.26
N PRO A 470 18.49 1.25 -7.11
CA PRO A 470 17.83 1.38 -5.81
C PRO A 470 17.34 0.05 -5.24
N ALA A 471 17.37 -1.02 -6.04
CA ALA A 471 17.01 -2.39 -5.68
C ALA A 471 18.19 -3.17 -5.04
N ALA A 472 19.34 -2.54 -4.86
CA ALA A 472 20.55 -3.17 -4.30
C ALA A 472 21.19 -2.29 -3.21
N LEU A 473 21.62 -2.92 -2.13
CA LEU A 473 22.26 -2.28 -0.99
C LEU A 473 23.52 -3.03 -0.58
N SER A 474 24.61 -2.29 -0.37
CA SER A 474 25.78 -2.80 0.35
C SER A 474 25.65 -2.45 1.83
N VAL A 475 25.66 -3.49 2.68
CA VAL A 475 25.47 -3.36 4.12
C VAL A 475 26.67 -3.92 4.88
N PRO A 476 27.13 -3.27 5.97
CA PRO A 476 28.14 -3.84 6.83
C PRO A 476 27.59 -5.05 7.60
N THR A 477 28.35 -6.15 7.61
CA THR A 477 27.97 -7.43 8.24
C THR A 477 28.98 -7.87 9.30
N ARG A 478 28.46 -8.42 10.40
CA ARG A 478 29.25 -9.04 11.49
C ARG A 478 28.51 -10.26 12.06
N ALA A 479 28.06 -11.17 11.20
CA ALA A 479 27.15 -12.24 11.59
C ALA A 479 25.86 -11.71 12.28
N THR A 480 25.26 -10.65 11.74
CA THR A 480 24.11 -9.93 12.32
C THR A 480 22.86 -10.08 11.46
N VAL A 481 21.70 -9.92 12.10
CA VAL A 481 20.41 -9.76 11.40
C VAL A 481 20.25 -8.30 10.97
N LYS A 482 19.84 -8.08 9.73
CA LYS A 482 19.50 -6.76 9.18
C LYS A 482 18.06 -6.79 8.64
N SER A 483 17.31 -5.73 8.88
CA SER A 483 15.91 -5.61 8.44
C SER A 483 15.80 -4.64 7.26
N PHE A 484 14.97 -5.01 6.30
CA PHE A 484 14.76 -4.31 5.05
C PHE A 484 13.27 -4.21 4.73
N MET A 485 12.94 -3.21 3.91
CA MET A 485 11.67 -3.12 3.23
C MET A 485 11.94 -3.03 1.73
N SER A 486 11.20 -3.79 0.93
CA SER A 486 11.26 -3.72 -0.52
C SER A 486 9.89 -3.42 -1.12
N ASP A 487 9.87 -2.61 -2.17
CA ASP A 487 8.75 -2.48 -3.09
C ASP A 487 9.21 -3.03 -4.45
N TRP A 488 8.57 -4.11 -4.87
CA TRP A 488 8.96 -4.85 -6.06
C TRP A 488 7.73 -5.07 -6.94
N ALA A 489 7.93 -5.11 -8.26
CA ALA A 489 6.85 -5.41 -9.19
C ALA A 489 7.36 -6.20 -10.40
N GLY A 490 6.65 -7.26 -10.74
CA GLY A 490 7.02 -8.20 -11.79
C GLY A 490 6.20 -9.49 -11.69
N ASP A 491 6.67 -10.55 -12.33
CA ASP A 491 6.13 -11.90 -12.16
C ASP A 491 6.85 -12.62 -11.01
N SER A 492 6.16 -12.90 -9.90
CA SER A 492 6.79 -13.53 -8.75
C SER A 492 6.99 -15.04 -8.92
N GLY A 493 6.45 -15.62 -10.00
CA GLY A 493 6.33 -17.06 -10.18
C GLY A 493 5.25 -17.70 -9.31
N TRP A 494 4.58 -16.95 -8.42
CA TRP A 494 3.46 -17.46 -7.64
C TRP A 494 2.20 -17.51 -8.48
N GLY A 495 1.60 -18.71 -8.55
CA GLY A 495 0.33 -18.94 -9.22
C GLY A 495 -0.84 -18.36 -8.41
N MET A 496 -1.10 -17.07 -8.60
CA MET A 496 -2.20 -16.35 -7.95
C MET A 496 -3.57 -16.97 -8.28
N PRO A 497 -4.62 -16.67 -7.50
CA PRO A 497 -5.97 -17.13 -7.81
C PRO A 497 -6.39 -16.83 -9.26
N TYR A 498 -7.12 -17.75 -9.87
CA TYR A 498 -7.59 -17.68 -11.26
C TYR A 498 -8.96 -18.32 -11.41
N VAL A 499 -9.72 -17.87 -12.41
CA VAL A 499 -11.03 -18.42 -12.74
C VAL A 499 -10.86 -19.73 -13.50
N VAL A 500 -11.58 -20.77 -13.09
CA VAL A 500 -11.56 -22.10 -13.71
C VAL A 500 -12.71 -22.20 -14.70
N GLY A 501 -12.41 -22.50 -15.96
CA GLY A 501 -13.41 -22.78 -17.00
C GLY A 501 -13.84 -24.25 -17.01
N GLU A 502 -15.00 -24.53 -17.62
CA GLU A 502 -15.42 -25.90 -17.84
C GLU A 502 -14.82 -26.46 -19.13
N LEU A 503 -14.55 -27.76 -19.15
CA LEU A 503 -13.94 -28.42 -20.30
C LEU A 503 -14.91 -28.35 -21.50
N GLY A 504 -14.59 -27.56 -22.50
CA GLY A 504 -15.44 -27.34 -23.69
C GLY A 504 -15.95 -25.90 -23.86
N ASP A 505 -15.67 -25.00 -22.92
CA ASP A 505 -15.99 -23.57 -23.08
C ASP A 505 -15.17 -22.96 -24.23
N ILE A 506 -15.87 -22.37 -25.20
CA ILE A 506 -15.27 -21.66 -26.35
C ILE A 506 -14.89 -20.21 -25.96
N GLY A 507 -15.16 -19.80 -24.72
CA GLY A 507 -14.82 -18.48 -24.16
C GLY A 507 -13.90 -18.57 -22.93
N GLN A 508 -13.28 -17.44 -22.56
CA GLN A 508 -12.59 -17.33 -21.28
C GLN A 508 -13.60 -17.46 -20.12
N ALA A 509 -13.28 -18.30 -19.14
CA ALA A 509 -14.08 -18.42 -17.92
C ALA A 509 -14.20 -17.06 -17.22
N ARG A 510 -15.42 -16.69 -16.79
CA ARG A 510 -15.69 -15.41 -16.15
C ARG A 510 -16.50 -15.58 -14.88
N LEU A 511 -16.27 -14.67 -13.93
CA LEU A 511 -17.15 -14.51 -12.78
C LEU A 511 -18.30 -13.57 -13.18
N SER A 512 -19.49 -13.87 -12.69
CA SER A 512 -20.65 -13.00 -12.79
C SER A 512 -21.18 -12.67 -11.39
N VAL A 513 -21.83 -11.51 -11.25
CA VAL A 513 -22.46 -11.09 -10.00
C VAL A 513 -23.93 -10.77 -10.23
N GLU A 514 -24.79 -11.28 -9.35
CA GLU A 514 -26.20 -10.93 -9.28
C GLU A 514 -26.54 -10.55 -7.84
N GLY A 515 -26.87 -9.28 -7.60
CA GLY A 515 -27.04 -8.76 -6.24
C GLY A 515 -25.71 -8.80 -5.48
N LEU A 516 -25.55 -9.73 -4.54
CA LEU A 516 -24.30 -9.99 -3.80
C LEU A 516 -23.78 -11.42 -4.02
N VAL A 517 -24.47 -12.20 -4.85
CA VAL A 517 -24.12 -13.58 -5.16
C VAL A 517 -23.20 -13.59 -6.37
N VAL A 518 -22.04 -14.22 -6.23
CA VAL A 518 -21.05 -14.38 -7.29
C VAL A 518 -21.12 -15.81 -7.81
N SER A 519 -21.20 -16.00 -9.12
CA SER A 519 -21.15 -17.32 -9.75
C SER A 519 -19.82 -17.52 -10.49
N GLY A 520 -19.28 -18.74 -10.43
CA GLY A 520 -18.05 -19.12 -11.09
C GLY A 520 -17.06 -19.79 -10.13
N LYS A 521 -16.18 -20.60 -10.72
CA LYS A 521 -15.18 -21.39 -9.97
C LYS A 521 -13.84 -20.66 -9.95
N VAL A 522 -13.18 -20.66 -8.78
CA VAL A 522 -11.84 -20.10 -8.62
C VAL A 522 -10.92 -21.17 -8.02
N ALA A 523 -9.69 -21.25 -8.49
CA ALA A 523 -8.61 -22.06 -7.92
C ALA A 523 -7.35 -21.20 -7.73
N HIS A 524 -6.33 -21.70 -7.04
CA HIS A 524 -5.02 -21.04 -6.97
C HIS A 524 -3.89 -22.06 -7.02
N ASN A 525 -2.70 -21.62 -7.44
CA ASN A 525 -1.47 -22.43 -7.47
C ASN A 525 -0.36 -21.81 -6.60
N LEU A 526 -0.76 -21.21 -5.48
CA LEU A 526 0.15 -20.71 -4.43
C LEU A 526 0.98 -21.85 -3.83
N PRO A 527 2.17 -21.56 -3.26
CA PRO A 527 3.10 -22.59 -2.79
C PRO A 527 2.62 -23.38 -1.56
N ALA A 528 1.61 -22.88 -0.84
CA ALA A 528 1.02 -23.55 0.32
C ALA A 528 -0.48 -23.17 0.43
N PRO A 529 -1.26 -23.89 1.25
CA PRO A 529 -2.67 -23.58 1.45
C PRO A 529 -2.90 -22.16 1.97
N MET A 530 -3.95 -21.52 1.46
CA MET A 530 -4.35 -20.17 1.87
C MET A 530 -5.31 -20.23 3.06
N LYS A 531 -4.95 -19.58 4.17
CA LYS A 531 -5.72 -19.47 5.41
C LYS A 531 -6.37 -18.10 5.55
N ASP A 532 -7.29 -17.96 6.50
CA ASP A 532 -8.00 -16.70 6.82
C ASP A 532 -8.59 -16.02 5.57
N VAL A 533 -9.19 -16.83 4.69
CA VAL A 533 -9.69 -16.35 3.41
C VAL A 533 -10.89 -15.43 3.63
N ARG A 534 -10.84 -14.25 3.01
CA ARG A 534 -11.94 -13.29 2.96
C ARG A 534 -12.27 -12.97 1.50
N VAL A 535 -13.55 -13.05 1.17
CA VAL A 535 -14.10 -12.71 -0.16
C VAL A 535 -14.92 -11.44 -0.01
N PHE A 536 -14.43 -10.35 -0.58
CA PHE A 536 -15.13 -9.08 -0.65
C PHE A 536 -15.85 -9.03 -1.99
N VAL A 537 -17.17 -8.87 -1.95
CA VAL A 537 -18.00 -8.71 -3.13
C VAL A 537 -18.49 -7.27 -3.16
N ILE A 538 -18.05 -6.51 -4.17
CA ILE A 538 -18.54 -5.18 -4.49
C ILE A 538 -19.37 -5.33 -5.76
N SER A 539 -20.69 -5.18 -5.67
CA SER A 539 -21.57 -5.47 -6.80
C SER A 539 -21.90 -4.27 -7.67
N ARG A 540 -21.98 -3.08 -7.06
CA ARG A 540 -22.23 -1.79 -7.74
C ARG A 540 -21.93 -0.62 -6.82
N GLU A 541 -21.75 0.57 -7.40
CA GLU A 541 -21.85 1.79 -6.61
C GLU A 541 -23.27 1.98 -6.07
N ALA A 542 -23.38 2.59 -4.89
CA ALA A 542 -24.65 3.00 -4.31
C ALA A 542 -25.33 4.01 -5.27
N PRO A 543 -26.66 3.91 -5.45
CA PRO A 543 -27.41 4.86 -6.29
C PRO A 543 -27.12 6.31 -5.92
N ILE A 544 -27.23 7.20 -6.89
CA ILE A 544 -27.08 8.64 -6.64
C ILE A 544 -28.35 9.13 -5.94
N ASN A 545 -28.16 9.77 -4.78
CA ASN A 545 -29.23 10.31 -3.97
C ASN A 545 -29.96 11.46 -4.69
N ARG A 546 -31.13 11.85 -4.16
CA ARG A 546 -31.86 13.03 -4.64
C ARG A 546 -31.02 14.30 -4.40
N VAL A 547 -31.24 15.32 -5.23
CA VAL A 547 -30.73 16.67 -4.97
C VAL A 547 -31.17 17.11 -3.57
N GLY A 548 -30.25 17.66 -2.77
CA GLY A 548 -30.53 18.12 -1.41
C GLY A 548 -30.52 17.02 -0.33
N GLN A 549 -30.26 15.76 -0.69
CA GLN A 549 -30.11 14.68 0.29
C GLN A 549 -28.63 14.48 0.65
N GLU A 550 -28.30 14.74 1.92
CA GLU A 550 -26.97 14.49 2.47
C GLU A 550 -26.56 13.01 2.26
N PHE A 551 -25.36 12.77 1.73
CA PHE A 551 -24.81 11.41 1.58
C PHE A 551 -24.37 10.88 2.95
N GLY A 552 -23.69 11.72 3.72
CA GLY A 552 -23.26 11.47 5.08
C GLY A 552 -22.42 10.20 5.19
N ARG A 553 -22.67 9.40 6.23
CA ARG A 553 -21.81 8.25 6.59
C ARG A 553 -21.99 7.01 5.71
N ARG A 554 -22.82 7.06 4.66
CA ARG A 554 -23.18 5.89 3.86
C ARG A 554 -21.97 5.35 3.10
N MET A 555 -21.96 4.04 2.86
CA MET A 555 -20.96 3.44 1.96
C MET A 555 -21.34 3.80 0.52
N ILE A 556 -20.34 4.14 -0.29
CA ILE A 556 -20.53 4.49 -1.71
C ILE A 556 -20.80 3.29 -2.61
N ALA A 557 -20.83 2.09 -2.06
CA ALA A 557 -20.97 0.84 -2.79
C ALA A 557 -21.87 -0.16 -2.04
N GLN A 558 -22.50 -1.04 -2.79
CA GLN A 558 -23.07 -2.27 -2.26
C GLN A 558 -21.93 -3.29 -2.12
N ALA A 559 -21.41 -3.42 -0.91
CA ALA A 559 -20.30 -4.32 -0.61
C ALA A 559 -20.64 -5.28 0.52
N THR A 560 -20.05 -6.47 0.47
CA THR A 560 -20.19 -7.51 1.51
C THR A 560 -18.90 -8.28 1.66
N VAL A 561 -18.60 -8.70 2.90
CA VAL A 561 -17.44 -9.54 3.20
C VAL A 561 -17.91 -10.91 3.69
N TYR A 562 -17.44 -11.94 3.00
CA TYR A 562 -17.62 -13.35 3.37
C TYR A 562 -16.29 -13.89 3.91
N ALA A 563 -16.34 -14.68 4.98
CA ALA A 563 -15.18 -15.33 5.58
C ALA A 563 -15.43 -16.86 5.59
N PRO A 564 -15.25 -17.54 4.43
CA PRO A 564 -15.42 -18.98 4.37
C PRO A 564 -14.44 -19.70 5.29
N ASP A 565 -14.92 -20.73 5.98
CA ASP A 565 -14.09 -21.61 6.80
C ASP A 565 -13.70 -22.85 5.99
N PHE A 566 -12.41 -22.96 5.68
CA PHE A 566 -11.80 -24.10 5.00
C PHE A 566 -11.18 -25.11 5.99
N GLY A 567 -11.46 -24.98 7.28
CA GLY A 567 -10.89 -25.82 8.32
C GLY A 567 -9.40 -25.56 8.56
N THR A 568 -8.75 -26.46 9.31
CA THR A 568 -7.35 -26.31 9.73
C THR A 568 -6.35 -26.32 8.58
N ASN A 569 -6.72 -26.96 7.47
CA ASN A 569 -5.84 -27.11 6.31
C ASN A 569 -5.83 -25.85 5.43
N GLY A 570 -6.86 -25.01 5.51
CA GLY A 570 -7.03 -23.87 4.61
C GLY A 570 -7.48 -24.27 3.21
N TRP A 571 -7.57 -23.31 2.30
CA TRP A 571 -7.86 -23.56 0.90
C TRP A 571 -6.61 -24.09 0.20
N GLU A 572 -6.65 -25.35 -0.23
CA GLU A 572 -5.50 -26.04 -0.82
C GLU A 572 -5.24 -25.63 -2.28
N PRO A 573 -3.97 -25.55 -2.73
CA PRO A 573 -3.64 -25.29 -4.12
C PRO A 573 -4.25 -26.32 -5.09
N GLY A 574 -4.70 -25.85 -6.25
CA GLY A 574 -5.36 -26.65 -7.28
C GLY A 574 -6.83 -26.99 -6.98
N ASN A 575 -7.31 -26.83 -5.75
CA ASN A 575 -8.69 -27.10 -5.40
C ASN A 575 -9.60 -25.95 -5.87
N ALA A 576 -10.57 -26.23 -6.73
CA ALA A 576 -11.51 -25.25 -7.22
C ALA A 576 -12.69 -25.07 -6.26
N ILE A 577 -13.02 -23.83 -5.91
CA ILE A 577 -14.16 -23.46 -5.08
C ILE A 577 -15.23 -22.77 -5.94
N GLU A 578 -16.50 -23.14 -5.74
CA GLU A 578 -17.63 -22.44 -6.34
C GLU A 578 -17.96 -21.21 -5.50
N LEU A 579 -17.82 -20.00 -6.08
CA LEU A 579 -18.09 -18.77 -5.33
C LEU A 579 -19.57 -18.62 -4.99
N ARG A 580 -20.47 -19.27 -5.74
CA ARG A 580 -21.89 -19.26 -5.43
C ARG A 580 -22.13 -19.88 -4.07
N ASP A 581 -21.52 -21.01 -3.75
CA ASP A 581 -21.68 -21.68 -2.45
C ASP A 581 -21.19 -20.83 -1.26
N ILE A 582 -20.29 -19.88 -1.50
CA ILE A 582 -19.80 -18.95 -0.46
C ILE A 582 -20.73 -17.76 -0.32
N THR A 583 -21.29 -17.28 -1.44
CA THR A 583 -22.00 -16.00 -1.52
C THR A 583 -23.53 -16.11 -1.49
N SER A 584 -24.09 -17.29 -1.80
CA SER A 584 -25.53 -17.57 -1.86
C SER A 584 -26.14 -18.10 -0.56
N LEU A 585 -25.31 -18.49 0.42
CA LEU A 585 -25.78 -19.09 1.68
C LEU A 585 -26.46 -18.03 2.56
N ASP A 586 -27.71 -17.77 2.22
CA ASP A 586 -28.70 -17.15 3.06
C ASP A 586 -29.26 -18.20 4.04
N SER A 587 -29.42 -17.81 5.32
CA SER A 587 -30.29 -18.40 6.36
C SER A 587 -29.85 -19.42 7.44
N SER A 588 -28.71 -20.14 7.48
CA SER A 588 -28.55 -21.12 8.61
C SER A 588 -27.19 -21.58 9.17
N GLY A 589 -26.01 -20.95 8.92
CA GLY A 589 -24.86 -21.37 9.75
C GLY A 589 -23.44 -20.85 9.50
N ARG A 590 -23.16 -20.06 8.46
CA ARG A 590 -21.83 -19.47 8.24
C ARG A 590 -21.90 -17.95 8.44
N ARG A 591 -20.99 -17.41 9.27
CA ARG A 591 -21.02 -16.03 9.80
C ARG A 591 -20.95 -14.98 8.70
N GLN A 592 -22.10 -14.44 8.31
CA GLN A 592 -22.21 -13.27 7.46
C GLN A 592 -21.71 -12.02 8.22
N LEU A 593 -20.71 -11.33 7.69
CA LEU A 593 -20.20 -10.05 8.24
C LEU A 593 -20.59 -8.89 7.30
N GLN A 594 -21.83 -8.89 6.82
CA GLN A 594 -22.30 -8.10 5.67
C GLN A 594 -22.07 -6.59 5.78
N GLN A 595 -22.31 -6.00 6.95
CA GLN A 595 -21.99 -4.60 7.26
C GLN A 595 -21.13 -4.47 8.52
N ASN A 596 -21.14 -5.53 9.34
CA ASN A 596 -20.38 -5.59 10.56
C ASN A 596 -18.87 -5.56 10.32
N TYR A 597 -18.30 -5.97 9.17
CA TYR A 597 -16.84 -6.07 9.05
C TYR A 597 -16.12 -4.72 9.22
N PHE A 598 -16.48 -3.70 8.44
CA PHE A 598 -15.81 -2.40 8.48
C PHE A 598 -16.07 -1.64 9.78
N GLU A 599 -17.26 -1.81 10.37
CA GLU A 599 -17.57 -1.30 11.70
C GLU A 599 -16.76 -2.04 12.80
N THR A 600 -16.75 -3.37 12.77
CA THR A 600 -16.00 -4.24 13.70
C THR A 600 -14.50 -3.97 13.63
N ALA A 601 -13.97 -3.69 12.43
CA ALA A 601 -12.58 -3.33 12.25
C ALA A 601 -12.23 -2.07 13.05
N VAL A 602 -13.05 -1.02 12.99
CA VAL A 602 -12.84 0.19 13.80
C VAL A 602 -13.01 -0.07 15.30
N ARG A 603 -14.04 -0.85 15.67
CA ARG A 603 -14.36 -1.13 17.08
C ARG A 603 -13.27 -1.95 17.79
N TYR A 604 -12.77 -3.01 17.14
CA TYR A 604 -11.95 -4.04 17.78
C TYR A 604 -10.60 -4.28 17.10
N GLY A 605 -10.37 -3.71 15.92
CA GLY A 605 -9.23 -4.06 15.07
C GLY A 605 -9.36 -5.43 14.39
N VAL A 606 -10.56 -6.04 14.43
CA VAL A 606 -10.99 -7.41 13.99
C VAL A 606 -10.18 -8.56 14.59
N ASP A 607 -10.75 -9.60 15.23
CA ASP A 607 -11.88 -10.48 14.85
C ASP A 607 -13.06 -10.50 15.87
N ASN A 608 -14.25 -11.00 15.48
CA ASN A 608 -15.50 -10.93 16.29
C ASN A 608 -16.04 -12.33 16.73
N SER A 609 -15.20 -13.16 17.35
CA SER A 609 -15.58 -14.50 17.84
C SER A 609 -16.14 -14.47 19.28
N GLY A 610 -17.18 -13.67 19.54
CA GLY A 610 -18.11 -13.79 20.68
C GLY A 610 -17.61 -13.80 22.15
N LEU A 611 -16.31 -13.90 22.48
CA LEU A 611 -15.86 -14.11 23.87
C LEU A 611 -14.51 -13.49 24.28
N THR A 612 -13.88 -12.60 23.50
CA THR A 612 -12.68 -11.88 24.02
C THR A 612 -12.60 -10.42 23.57
N THR A 613 -12.23 -9.53 24.49
CA THR A 613 -12.03 -8.07 24.32
C THR A 613 -10.65 -7.72 23.71
N ASN A 614 -9.98 -8.67 23.07
CA ASN A 614 -8.61 -8.47 22.58
C ASN A 614 -8.61 -7.94 21.13
N ARG A 615 -7.66 -7.03 20.84
CA ARG A 615 -7.27 -6.68 19.45
C ARG A 615 -7.06 -7.99 18.70
N GLY A 616 -7.70 -8.20 17.54
CA GLY A 616 -7.50 -9.47 16.86
C GLY A 616 -6.17 -9.57 16.13
N SER A 617 -6.04 -10.62 15.32
CA SER A 617 -4.74 -11.10 14.85
C SER A 617 -3.99 -10.03 14.05
N LEU A 618 -2.66 -10.12 13.99
CA LEU A 618 -1.88 -9.19 13.16
C LEU A 618 -2.32 -9.29 11.69
N THR A 619 -2.55 -10.50 11.18
CA THR A 619 -3.00 -10.71 9.80
C THR A 619 -4.35 -10.07 9.54
N ASP A 620 -5.32 -10.21 10.45
CA ASP A 620 -6.63 -9.54 10.34
C ASP A 620 -6.50 -8.02 10.32
N ARG A 621 -5.67 -7.45 11.21
CA ARG A 621 -5.40 -6.01 11.21
C ARG A 621 -4.76 -5.55 9.92
N LEU A 622 -3.80 -6.30 9.37
CA LEU A 622 -3.15 -5.92 8.12
C LEU A 622 -4.11 -6.02 6.93
N VAL A 623 -4.98 -7.04 6.87
CA VAL A 623 -6.02 -7.13 5.84
C VAL A 623 -7.01 -5.96 5.97
N ALA A 624 -7.53 -5.71 7.17
CA ALA A 624 -8.46 -4.61 7.42
C ALA A 624 -7.83 -3.23 7.15
N GLY A 625 -6.55 -3.05 7.47
CA GLY A 625 -5.79 -1.82 7.26
C GLY A 625 -5.72 -1.35 5.81
N ARG A 626 -6.01 -2.23 4.85
CA ARG A 626 -6.11 -1.93 3.42
C ARG A 626 -7.46 -1.37 3.00
N PHE A 627 -8.43 -1.34 3.90
CA PHE A 627 -9.77 -0.78 3.68
C PHE A 627 -10.07 0.36 4.65
N ILE A 628 -9.05 1.02 5.21
CA ILE A 628 -9.22 2.14 6.16
C ILE A 628 -10.11 3.25 5.58
N THR A 629 -10.01 3.50 4.28
CA THR A 629 -10.84 4.48 3.56
C THR A 629 -12.32 4.11 3.47
N GLN A 630 -12.68 2.85 3.76
CA GLN A 630 -14.05 2.32 3.72
C GLN A 630 -14.64 2.05 5.11
N PHE A 631 -13.82 2.20 6.14
CA PHE A 631 -14.26 2.10 7.53
C PHE A 631 -15.40 3.07 7.82
N GLU A 632 -16.27 2.69 8.74
CA GLU A 632 -17.39 3.54 9.10
C GLU A 632 -16.90 4.87 9.67
N PRO A 633 -17.32 6.02 9.11
CA PRO A 633 -16.95 7.33 9.63
C PRO A 633 -17.37 7.50 11.10
N PRO A 634 -16.61 8.26 11.91
CA PRO A 634 -16.92 8.46 13.32
C PRO A 634 -18.31 9.07 13.53
N ARG A 635 -19.02 8.59 14.55
CA ARG A 635 -20.36 9.06 14.91
C ARG A 635 -20.30 10.11 16.01
N PHE A 636 -20.07 11.36 15.64
CA PHE A 636 -20.06 12.47 16.61
C PHE A 636 -21.46 12.82 17.10
N GLY A 637 -21.55 13.33 18.34
CA GLY A 637 -22.82 13.64 19.01
C GLY A 637 -23.63 12.42 19.45
N ALA A 638 -23.13 11.20 19.23
CA ALA A 638 -23.70 9.97 19.78
C ALA A 638 -23.42 9.86 21.29
N ALA A 639 -24.07 8.90 21.97
CA ALA A 639 -23.79 8.63 23.38
C ALA A 639 -22.28 8.39 23.60
N THR A 640 -21.75 8.78 24.77
CA THR A 640 -20.33 8.71 25.19
C THR A 640 -19.71 7.31 25.25
N SER A 641 -20.35 6.31 24.63
CA SER A 641 -19.95 4.91 24.60
C SER A 641 -20.04 4.31 23.19
N ASP A 642 -20.06 5.12 22.12
CA ASP A 642 -19.98 4.58 20.76
C ASP A 642 -18.51 4.25 20.41
N PRO A 643 -18.12 2.96 20.37
CA PRO A 643 -16.75 2.56 20.08
C PRO A 643 -16.30 2.95 18.65
N VAL A 644 -17.20 3.29 17.73
CA VAL A 644 -16.83 3.81 16.39
C VAL A 644 -16.45 5.28 16.48
N GLY A 645 -17.17 6.07 17.28
CA GLY A 645 -16.92 7.51 17.49
C GLY A 645 -15.60 7.78 18.21
N ASP A 646 -15.24 6.95 19.20
CA ASP A 646 -14.06 7.15 20.06
C ASP A 646 -12.75 6.61 19.47
N ARG A 647 -12.77 6.03 18.26
CA ARG A 647 -11.61 5.40 17.62
C ARG A 647 -11.17 6.15 16.37
N LEU A 648 -9.86 6.18 16.15
CA LEU A 648 -9.21 6.72 14.97
C LEU A 648 -8.35 5.63 14.33
N ALA A 649 -8.83 5.00 13.26
CA ALA A 649 -8.02 4.02 12.55
C ALA A 649 -6.84 4.70 11.85
N THR A 650 -5.63 4.16 12.03
CA THR A 650 -4.40 4.74 11.49
C THR A 650 -3.52 3.68 10.85
N ARG A 651 -2.74 4.13 9.86
CA ARG A 651 -1.63 3.41 9.24
C ARG A 651 -0.44 4.36 9.08
N ARG A 652 0.74 3.80 8.91
CA ARG A 652 2.03 4.49 8.74
C ARG A 652 2.85 3.94 7.57
N VAL A 653 2.68 2.66 7.25
CA VAL A 653 3.54 1.91 6.32
C VAL A 653 2.76 1.31 5.15
N MET A 654 1.43 1.36 5.23
CA MET A 654 0.50 0.76 4.25
C MET A 654 -0.12 1.78 3.29
N HIS A 655 0.34 3.04 3.28
CA HIS A 655 -0.03 3.99 2.22
C HIS A 655 0.37 3.43 0.83
N GLY A 656 -0.46 3.69 -0.18
CA GLY A 656 -0.38 3.10 -1.53
C GLY A 656 -0.94 1.68 -1.68
N TRP A 657 -1.32 1.02 -0.57
CA TRP A 657 -1.85 -0.35 -0.54
C TRP A 657 -3.34 -0.44 -0.19
N ASP A 658 -4.01 0.71 -0.16
CA ASP A 658 -5.45 0.81 0.03
C ASP A 658 -6.23 0.21 -1.14
N LEU A 659 -7.32 -0.47 -0.83
CA LEU A 659 -8.22 -1.13 -1.77
C LEU A 659 -9.57 -0.40 -1.91
N GLY A 660 -9.77 0.72 -1.21
CA GLY A 660 -10.99 1.52 -1.26
C GLY A 660 -11.32 2.01 -2.67
N ARG A 661 -10.31 2.29 -3.51
CA ARG A 661 -10.51 2.64 -4.93
C ARG A 661 -11.30 1.63 -5.76
N TRP A 662 -11.33 0.35 -5.33
CA TRP A 662 -12.13 -0.69 -5.98
C TRP A 662 -13.62 -0.64 -5.61
N PHE A 663 -14.02 0.20 -4.64
CA PHE A 663 -15.43 0.38 -4.26
C PHE A 663 -16.19 1.26 -5.26
N THR A 664 -15.49 1.87 -6.23
CA THR A 664 -16.14 2.69 -7.27
C THR A 664 -16.56 1.88 -8.50
N GLN A 665 -16.40 0.56 -8.46
CA GLN A 665 -16.73 -0.32 -9.57
C GLN A 665 -17.03 -1.75 -9.09
N PRO A 666 -17.88 -2.51 -9.80
CA PRO A 666 -18.11 -3.91 -9.49
C PRO A 666 -16.81 -4.72 -9.51
N THR A 667 -16.51 -5.42 -8.42
CA THR A 667 -15.24 -6.14 -8.22
C THR A 667 -15.41 -7.26 -7.19
N VAL A 668 -14.73 -8.40 -7.40
CA VAL A 668 -14.48 -9.41 -6.36
C VAL A 668 -13.04 -9.28 -5.89
N ILE A 669 -12.83 -9.18 -4.57
CA ILE A 669 -11.49 -9.18 -3.99
C ILE A 669 -11.36 -10.40 -3.07
N ILE A 670 -10.43 -11.28 -3.37
CA ILE A 670 -10.09 -12.42 -2.52
C ILE A 670 -8.77 -12.11 -1.82
N THR A 671 -8.79 -12.21 -0.50
CA THR A 671 -7.60 -12.04 0.34
C THR A 671 -7.42 -13.28 1.20
N GLY A 672 -6.17 -13.65 1.47
CA GLY A 672 -5.87 -14.68 2.44
C GLY A 672 -4.39 -14.69 2.81
N VAL A 673 -4.00 -15.65 3.63
CA VAL A 673 -2.68 -15.73 4.22
C VAL A 673 -2.02 -17.04 3.82
N VAL A 674 -0.84 -16.94 3.22
CA VAL A 674 0.07 -18.07 2.98
C VAL A 674 1.18 -17.98 4.01
N GLN A 675 1.39 -19.05 4.76
CA GLN A 675 2.44 -19.13 5.78
C GLN A 675 3.39 -20.28 5.43
N ILE A 676 4.67 -19.96 5.25
CA ILE A 676 5.73 -20.94 5.01
C ILE A 676 6.52 -21.13 6.29
N GLU A 677 6.47 -22.34 6.82
CA GLU A 677 7.16 -22.73 8.04
C GLU A 677 8.66 -22.95 7.82
N LYS A 678 9.40 -23.12 8.93
CA LYS A 678 10.87 -23.17 8.87
C LYS A 678 11.42 -24.42 8.17
N ASP A 679 10.71 -25.53 8.25
CA ASP A 679 11.02 -26.80 7.59
C ASP A 679 10.69 -26.79 6.10
N GLU A 680 9.80 -25.91 5.66
CA GLU A 680 9.41 -25.70 4.25
C GLU A 680 10.20 -24.56 3.58
N ALA A 681 11.18 -23.99 4.28
CA ALA A 681 11.97 -22.86 3.80
C ALA A 681 12.65 -23.17 2.46
N SER A 682 12.33 -22.37 1.44
CA SER A 682 12.90 -22.48 0.09
C SER A 682 13.25 -21.11 -0.48
N GLU A 683 13.98 -21.09 -1.58
CA GLU A 683 14.33 -19.85 -2.29
C GLU A 683 13.11 -19.17 -2.95
N ASP A 684 12.04 -19.93 -3.19
CA ASP A 684 10.77 -19.48 -3.77
C ASP A 684 9.67 -19.18 -2.74
N ALA A 685 9.95 -19.41 -1.45
CA ALA A 685 9.00 -19.25 -0.34
C ALA A 685 8.56 -17.79 -0.10
N MET A 686 9.24 -16.83 -0.70
CA MET A 686 8.90 -15.41 -0.64
C MET A 686 8.66 -14.90 -2.07
N PRO A 687 7.54 -14.19 -2.33
CA PRO A 687 7.22 -13.77 -3.70
C PRO A 687 8.13 -12.66 -4.22
N THR A 688 8.82 -11.93 -3.33
CA THR A 688 9.86 -11.01 -3.75
C THR A 688 11.19 -11.75 -3.75
N PRO A 689 11.85 -11.88 -4.90
CA PRO A 689 13.10 -12.59 -4.95
C PRO A 689 14.20 -11.74 -4.31
N VAL A 690 15.05 -12.38 -3.49
CA VAL A 690 16.13 -11.70 -2.75
C VAL A 690 17.43 -12.49 -2.88
N TRP A 691 18.48 -11.77 -3.27
CA TRP A 691 19.84 -12.28 -3.37
C TRP A 691 20.73 -11.66 -2.28
N VAL A 692 21.58 -12.48 -1.69
CA VAL A 692 22.66 -12.05 -0.80
C VAL A 692 23.98 -12.52 -1.38
N ASN A 693 24.85 -11.57 -1.71
CA ASN A 693 26.13 -11.81 -2.40
C ASN A 693 25.95 -12.65 -3.67
N GLY A 694 24.91 -12.30 -4.45
CA GLY A 694 24.58 -12.95 -5.71
C GLY A 694 23.92 -14.33 -5.60
N ARG A 695 23.65 -14.84 -4.39
CA ARG A 695 22.95 -16.11 -4.19
C ARG A 695 21.56 -15.89 -3.66
N ARG A 696 20.57 -16.59 -4.22
CA ARG A 696 19.21 -16.57 -3.71
C ARG A 696 19.16 -17.18 -2.31
N VAL A 697 18.27 -16.66 -1.47
CA VAL A 697 18.26 -16.96 -0.04
C VAL A 697 16.95 -17.62 0.36
N PRO A 698 16.98 -18.75 1.09
CA PRO A 698 15.77 -19.38 1.56
C PRO A 698 15.03 -18.47 2.54
N ALA A 699 13.71 -18.42 2.37
CA ALA A 699 12.82 -17.54 3.12
C ALA A 699 11.76 -18.33 3.87
N THR A 700 11.28 -17.76 4.97
CA THR A 700 10.15 -18.28 5.77
C THR A 700 9.31 -17.09 6.22
N GLY A 701 8.04 -17.31 6.50
CA GLY A 701 7.18 -16.27 7.08
C GLY A 701 5.83 -16.20 6.41
N THR A 702 5.26 -15.00 6.41
CA THR A 702 3.86 -14.79 6.08
C THR A 702 3.71 -13.94 4.83
N THR A 703 2.84 -14.34 3.93
CA THR A 703 2.43 -13.56 2.76
C THR A 703 0.92 -13.34 2.80
N VAL A 704 0.50 -12.07 2.85
CA VAL A 704 -0.88 -11.66 2.62
C VAL A 704 -1.10 -11.57 1.11
N VAL A 705 -1.90 -12.49 0.58
CA VAL A 705 -2.24 -12.60 -0.83
C VAL A 705 -3.49 -11.79 -1.10
N THR A 706 -3.51 -11.04 -2.20
CA THR A 706 -4.73 -10.37 -2.67
C THR A 706 -4.87 -10.49 -4.16
N TRP A 707 -6.03 -10.97 -4.56
CA TRP A 707 -6.43 -11.07 -5.94
C TRP A 707 -7.67 -10.23 -6.16
N VAL A 708 -7.60 -9.35 -7.13
CA VAL A 708 -8.69 -8.44 -7.51
C VAL A 708 -9.21 -8.86 -8.87
N TYR A 709 -10.51 -9.16 -8.97
CA TYR A 709 -11.19 -9.48 -10.22
C TYR A 709 -12.23 -8.40 -10.52
N PRO A 710 -11.93 -7.45 -11.42
CA PRO A 710 -12.90 -6.48 -11.90
C PRO A 710 -14.06 -7.20 -12.61
N LEU A 711 -15.29 -6.79 -12.32
CA LEU A 711 -16.50 -7.28 -12.97
C LEU A 711 -17.02 -6.25 -13.98
N ASP A 712 -18.11 -6.59 -14.69
CA ASP A 712 -18.73 -5.70 -15.67
C ASP A 712 -19.10 -4.33 -15.06
N PRO A 713 -18.77 -3.21 -15.72
CA PRO A 713 -19.07 -1.89 -15.20
C PRO A 713 -20.57 -1.70 -14.94
N ALA A 714 -20.92 -1.35 -13.70
CA ALA A 714 -22.26 -0.93 -13.30
C ALA A 714 -22.19 0.44 -12.60
N PRO A 715 -22.10 1.54 -13.39
CA PRO A 715 -22.18 2.90 -12.87
C PRO A 715 -23.41 3.09 -11.98
N PRO A 716 -23.38 4.04 -11.03
CA PRO A 716 -24.50 4.25 -10.12
C PRO A 716 -25.77 4.62 -10.89
N ALA A 717 -26.87 4.00 -10.51
CA ALA A 717 -28.19 4.30 -11.06
C ALA A 717 -28.76 5.59 -10.45
N TYR A 718 -29.63 6.24 -11.21
CA TYR A 718 -30.47 7.32 -10.73
C TYR A 718 -31.86 6.76 -10.41
N PRO A 719 -32.41 7.03 -9.21
CA PRO A 719 -33.77 6.63 -8.90
C PRO A 719 -34.74 7.30 -9.88
N VAL A 720 -35.57 6.49 -10.56
CA VAL A 720 -36.63 6.95 -11.45
C VAL A 720 -37.77 7.46 -10.58
N PHE A 721 -38.04 8.76 -10.61
CA PHE A 721 -39.21 9.33 -9.94
C PHE A 721 -40.35 9.41 -10.93
N ASP A 722 -41.38 8.60 -10.71
CA ASP A 722 -42.65 8.78 -11.41
C ASP A 722 -43.24 10.15 -11.00
N ARG A 723 -43.76 10.90 -11.97
CA ARG A 723 -44.27 12.27 -11.75
C ARG A 723 -45.61 12.29 -11.02
N SER A 724 -46.22 11.14 -10.75
CA SER A 724 -47.31 10.98 -9.78
C SER A 724 -46.69 10.75 -8.41
N GLY A 725 -46.88 11.66 -7.46
CA GLY A 725 -46.37 11.57 -6.08
C GLY A 725 -46.96 10.43 -5.23
N GLU A 726 -46.99 9.20 -5.74
CA GLU A 726 -47.31 7.98 -5.01
C GLU A 726 -46.03 7.12 -4.90
N GLU A 727 -45.62 6.91 -3.66
CA GLU A 727 -44.56 6.00 -3.25
C GLU A 727 -44.98 4.56 -3.59
N ASN A 728 -44.58 4.04 -4.76
CA ASN A 728 -44.49 2.59 -4.94
C ASN A 728 -43.15 2.11 -4.40
N ILE A 729 -43.07 1.97 -3.07
CA ILE A 729 -42.08 1.12 -2.44
C ILE A 729 -42.49 -0.33 -2.72
N ASN A 730 -42.13 -0.85 -3.88
CA ASN A 730 -42.03 -2.29 -4.07
C ASN A 730 -40.64 -2.69 -3.54
N ILE A 731 -40.59 -2.96 -2.24
CA ILE A 731 -39.56 -3.84 -1.68
C ILE A 731 -39.96 -5.23 -2.14
N ASP A 732 -39.46 -5.64 -3.31
CA ASP A 732 -39.36 -7.07 -3.60
C ASP A 732 -38.30 -7.60 -2.63
N SER A 733 -38.79 -8.18 -1.55
CA SER A 733 -38.06 -9.15 -0.75
C SER A 733 -37.76 -10.37 -1.62
N ASN A 734 -36.51 -10.47 -2.09
CA ASN A 734 -35.78 -11.72 -2.35
C ASN A 734 -34.29 -11.44 -2.47
#